data_AF-A0A812VFR4-F1
#
_entry.id   AF-A0A812VFR4-F1
#
_cell.length_a   1.000
_cell.length_b   1.000
_cell.length_c   1.000
_cell.angle_alpha   90.00
_cell.angle_beta   90.00
_cell.angle_gamma   90.00
#
_symmetry.space_group_name_H-M   'P 1'
#
loop_
_entity.id
_entity.type
_entity.pdbx_description
1 polymer ?
#
loop_
_entity_poly.entity_id
_entity_poly.type
_entity_poly.pdbx_seq_one_letter_code
_entity_poly.pdbx_strand_id
1 'polypeptide(L)'
;MVCRLPKEWSCQKLDAGDLSDDTQLPFCDALYSWPFFKAAGEEGLSNMGLATMRLVDYMCNQLSWTLGVINGGNVGSKGEVREQQIVFKAPHPMNLVSTHVMVELRSAGYVELCGSDAGALTTLREHFESQYGAEVEEGHDEFCDICLKVGSGMFKERGRSGENNIGQLTSEVCDSAVTILPGFSLVTINGGNYGDDGSHREQQMVFRWDNHPLREAPHLLVELREAGYIEICGQDVDGIHGKLTKFLKEKWRCKDSVKIPGQEPFCDVKLAWSSKDMMWASADLTSFFHGLGWQMQVCSQGTVVTKRGKSESREQQILFRPGSSREGAVEPHLFLELYTGEGSEELYAQPDVTQVPANQQIRFCQVGDCSAAIEPLKKFLTNYLGGAIDGQDENGIMRLVVDVFLSRGAHDNNLGCWTMRVCDFMVDRLGWSFVVCNVCNLGEAGRCREQQLVFRYDGPLRHLPVVRNLNHVLDEAAFHGLSLPPYWLNEDVLAHRKNRSIEVCSQDEVANLQEIFDETFKRILTRDRVYEYQARSNEEMPYRLEVVHAFRSENAELYLKFAERREEYKGGWPLKAKSHGAGSMINERLLEGESYLAHGTNPSSAMAILKGGFKLDHAGSATGTMFGNGVYMAECVSKSDEYARDDNGGTFPGLMAMLICRSLVGDPYIVQDPGDAVTAAKAAGMDCVVGDRESKVGTYREFIFFDERQVYPEYAVIYRRQYEASKVPKLMRKTTSGTTGRNWQVQLDKGWRDIPPDVSSELNRAEADGVRQLEKEIGEYTYVFDLQKKLQLNKHSGTSRKIRPPMRR
;
A
#
# COMPACT_ATOMS: atom_id res chain seq x y z
N MET A 1 -20.76 -10.07 4.47
CA MET A 1 -20.75 -10.62 3.10
C MET A 1 -21.77 -11.75 2.92
N VAL A 2 -21.60 -12.88 3.63
CA VAL A 2 -22.43 -14.12 3.51
C VAL A 2 -23.95 -13.90 3.61
N CYS A 3 -24.42 -12.91 4.38
CA CYS A 3 -25.84 -12.61 4.56
C CYS A 3 -26.41 -11.50 3.65
N ARG A 4 -25.56 -10.72 2.94
CA ARG A 4 -26.00 -9.54 2.16
C ARG A 4 -25.95 -9.75 0.65
N LEU A 5 -24.96 -10.48 0.13
CA LEU A 5 -24.83 -10.80 -1.30
C LEU A 5 -26.12 -11.42 -1.90
N PRO A 6 -26.83 -12.35 -1.23
CA PRO A 6 -28.06 -12.92 -1.80
C PRO A 6 -29.18 -11.90 -2.04
N LYS A 7 -29.25 -10.81 -1.25
CA LYS A 7 -30.30 -9.80 -1.36
C LYS A 7 -29.93 -8.68 -2.33
N GLU A 8 -28.68 -8.22 -2.31
CA GLU A 8 -28.23 -7.08 -3.11
C GLU A 8 -27.81 -7.49 -4.53
N TRP A 9 -27.33 -8.74 -4.72
CA TRP A 9 -26.77 -9.23 -5.98
C TRP A 9 -27.57 -10.38 -6.61
N SER A 10 -28.72 -10.73 -6.02
CA SER A 10 -29.61 -11.82 -6.47
C SER A 10 -28.91 -13.18 -6.59
N CYS A 11 -27.87 -13.43 -5.78
CA CYS A 11 -27.16 -14.70 -5.78
C CYS A 11 -27.95 -15.79 -5.04
N GLN A 12 -27.88 -17.03 -5.52
CA GLN A 12 -28.42 -18.20 -4.82
C GLN A 12 -27.28 -18.96 -4.14
N LYS A 13 -27.43 -19.24 -2.84
CA LYS A 13 -26.44 -20.03 -2.10
C LYS A 13 -26.45 -21.48 -2.59
N LEU A 14 -25.27 -22.02 -2.87
CA LEU A 14 -25.04 -23.42 -3.25
C LEU A 14 -24.34 -24.17 -2.11
N ASP A 15 -24.25 -25.48 -2.24
CA ASP A 15 -23.43 -26.31 -1.36
C ASP A 15 -21.95 -26.07 -1.65
N ALA A 16 -21.18 -25.73 -0.61
CA ALA A 16 -19.75 -25.45 -0.70
C ALA A 16 -18.89 -26.73 -0.76
N GLY A 17 -19.49 -27.91 -0.59
CA GLY A 17 -18.80 -29.20 -0.56
C GLY A 17 -18.54 -29.73 0.86
N ASP A 18 -18.05 -30.97 0.93
CA ASP A 18 -17.98 -31.78 2.15
C ASP A 18 -17.27 -31.05 3.31
N LEU A 19 -17.97 -30.99 4.46
CA LEU A 19 -17.54 -30.42 5.73
C LEU A 19 -17.32 -31.52 6.78
N SER A 20 -16.96 -32.73 6.35
CA SER A 20 -16.65 -33.83 7.26
C SER A 20 -15.47 -33.45 8.18
N ASP A 21 -15.45 -34.00 9.40
CA ASP A 21 -14.40 -33.77 10.39
C ASP A 21 -13.00 -34.17 9.90
N ASP A 22 -12.92 -34.98 8.84
CA ASP A 22 -11.67 -35.45 8.21
C ASP A 22 -11.11 -34.47 7.16
N THR A 23 -11.88 -33.47 6.73
CA THR A 23 -11.46 -32.47 5.73
C THR A 23 -10.93 -31.21 6.44
N GLN A 24 -9.61 -31.02 6.45
CA GLN A 24 -8.97 -29.93 7.21
C GLN A 24 -9.40 -28.52 6.75
N LEU A 25 -9.65 -28.33 5.45
CA LEU A 25 -10.23 -27.11 4.88
C LEU A 25 -11.19 -27.43 3.72
N PRO A 26 -12.37 -26.77 3.68
CA PRO A 26 -13.32 -26.94 2.59
C PRO A 26 -12.82 -26.31 1.28
N PHE A 27 -13.50 -26.61 0.16
CA PHE A 27 -13.26 -25.96 -1.14
C PHE A 27 -13.47 -24.45 -1.07
N CYS A 28 -14.46 -23.99 -0.30
CA CYS A 28 -14.70 -22.58 0.00
C CYS A 28 -15.54 -22.41 1.29
N ASP A 29 -15.52 -21.23 1.89
CA ASP A 29 -16.38 -20.91 3.05
C ASP A 29 -17.85 -20.71 2.66
N ALA A 30 -18.11 -20.30 1.42
CA ALA A 30 -19.44 -20.14 0.87
C ALA A 30 -19.42 -20.14 -0.67
N LEU A 31 -20.32 -20.91 -1.28
CA LEU A 31 -20.53 -20.97 -2.72
C LEU A 31 -21.86 -20.33 -3.11
N TYR A 32 -21.88 -19.60 -4.22
CA TYR A 32 -23.07 -18.95 -4.74
C TYR A 32 -23.11 -19.07 -6.27
N SER A 33 -24.31 -19.28 -6.83
CA SER A 33 -24.55 -19.01 -8.25
C SER A 33 -24.91 -17.53 -8.42
N TRP A 34 -24.36 -16.93 -9.48
CA TRP A 34 -24.56 -15.53 -9.79
C TRP A 34 -25.12 -15.36 -11.21
N PRO A 35 -26.37 -14.88 -11.38
CA PRO A 35 -27.03 -14.85 -12.70
C PRO A 35 -26.60 -13.67 -13.59
N PHE A 36 -25.73 -12.78 -13.11
CA PHE A 36 -25.37 -11.54 -13.81
C PHE A 36 -24.29 -11.73 -14.88
N PHE A 37 -23.54 -12.84 -14.85
CA PHE A 37 -22.52 -13.09 -15.86
C PHE A 37 -23.15 -13.28 -17.25
N LYS A 38 -22.63 -12.56 -18.23
CA LYS A 38 -23.07 -12.57 -19.62
C LYS A 38 -21.88 -12.77 -20.54
N ALA A 39 -22.06 -13.58 -21.57
CA ALA A 39 -21.13 -13.77 -22.66
C ALA A 39 -21.88 -13.81 -24.00
N ALA A 40 -21.26 -13.32 -25.07
CA ALA A 40 -21.83 -13.29 -26.42
C ALA A 40 -20.74 -13.38 -27.50
N GLY A 41 -21.14 -13.86 -28.68
CA GLY A 41 -20.26 -13.93 -29.86
C GLY A 41 -19.12 -14.96 -29.76
N GLU A 42 -18.53 -15.30 -30.90
CA GLU A 42 -17.40 -16.24 -30.99
C GLU A 42 -16.06 -15.59 -30.59
N GLU A 43 -16.01 -14.25 -30.59
CA GLU A 43 -14.86 -13.45 -30.13
C GLU A 43 -14.74 -13.44 -28.60
N GLY A 44 -15.66 -14.07 -27.85
CA GLY A 44 -15.59 -14.15 -26.38
C GLY A 44 -15.82 -12.81 -25.69
N LEU A 45 -16.78 -12.00 -26.17
CA LEU A 45 -17.28 -10.82 -25.46
C LEU A 45 -17.95 -11.29 -24.16
N SER A 46 -17.59 -10.69 -23.03
CA SER A 46 -18.18 -11.03 -21.73
C SER A 46 -18.20 -9.83 -20.80
N ASN A 47 -19.10 -9.82 -19.82
CA ASN A 47 -19.19 -8.73 -18.86
C ASN A 47 -18.31 -8.95 -17.62
N MET A 48 -17.27 -9.77 -17.73
CA MET A 48 -16.41 -10.14 -16.59
C MET A 48 -15.73 -8.92 -15.97
N GLY A 49 -15.19 -8.00 -16.79
CA GLY A 49 -14.58 -6.76 -16.31
C GLY A 49 -15.58 -5.89 -15.53
N LEU A 50 -16.78 -5.67 -16.09
CA LEU A 50 -17.86 -4.91 -15.43
C LEU A 50 -18.33 -5.57 -14.12
N ALA A 51 -18.56 -6.88 -14.16
CA ALA A 51 -18.92 -7.70 -13.02
C ALA A 51 -17.90 -7.55 -11.87
N THR A 52 -16.63 -7.65 -12.20
CA THR A 52 -15.51 -7.48 -11.26
C THR A 52 -15.46 -6.08 -10.68
N MET A 53 -15.59 -5.04 -11.52
CA MET A 53 -15.54 -3.66 -11.03
C MET A 53 -16.74 -3.28 -10.16
N ARG A 54 -17.93 -3.84 -10.41
CA ARG A 54 -19.07 -3.70 -9.50
C ARG A 54 -18.81 -4.34 -8.14
N LEU A 55 -18.09 -5.47 -8.10
CA LEU A 55 -17.80 -6.16 -6.84
C LEU A 55 -16.73 -5.39 -6.07
N VAL A 56 -15.73 -4.87 -6.78
CA VAL A 56 -14.73 -3.95 -6.23
C VAL A 56 -15.40 -2.71 -5.65
N ASP A 57 -16.31 -2.07 -6.37
CA ASP A 57 -17.03 -0.89 -5.88
C ASP A 57 -17.82 -1.19 -4.59
N TYR A 58 -18.56 -2.30 -4.58
CA TYR A 58 -19.28 -2.74 -3.38
C TYR A 58 -18.33 -3.01 -2.19
N MET A 59 -17.28 -3.79 -2.42
CA MET A 59 -16.35 -4.19 -1.36
C MET A 59 -15.55 -2.99 -0.84
N CYS A 60 -15.07 -2.12 -1.73
CA CYS A 60 -14.21 -1.00 -1.37
C CYS A 60 -15.01 0.20 -0.88
N ASN A 61 -15.99 0.68 -1.65
CA ASN A 61 -16.67 1.94 -1.34
C ASN A 61 -17.85 1.76 -0.36
N GLN A 62 -18.46 0.58 -0.26
CA GLN A 62 -19.57 0.34 0.67
C GLN A 62 -19.16 -0.44 1.92
N LEU A 63 -18.18 -1.34 1.81
CA LEU A 63 -17.71 -2.17 2.92
C LEU A 63 -16.30 -1.83 3.41
N SER A 64 -15.64 -0.83 2.81
CA SER A 64 -14.32 -0.32 3.19
C SER A 64 -13.17 -1.32 3.08
N TRP A 65 -13.31 -2.41 2.30
CA TRP A 65 -12.20 -3.33 2.02
C TRP A 65 -11.18 -2.69 1.07
N THR A 66 -9.93 -3.15 1.08
CA THR A 66 -8.94 -2.72 0.07
C THR A 66 -8.85 -3.77 -1.02
N LEU A 67 -8.96 -3.37 -2.28
CA LEU A 67 -8.56 -4.23 -3.38
C LEU A 67 -7.05 -4.51 -3.32
N GLY A 68 -6.70 -5.78 -3.16
CA GLY A 68 -5.32 -6.24 -3.14
C GLY A 68 -4.83 -6.59 -4.54
N VAL A 69 -5.43 -7.63 -5.13
CA VAL A 69 -5.03 -8.20 -6.42
C VAL A 69 -6.27 -8.66 -7.17
N ILE A 70 -6.25 -8.53 -8.49
CA ILE A 70 -7.17 -9.20 -9.39
C ILE A 70 -6.32 -10.08 -10.30
N ASN A 71 -6.62 -11.36 -10.32
CA ASN A 71 -5.98 -12.30 -11.21
C ASN A 71 -7.03 -13.10 -11.98
N GLY A 72 -6.70 -13.52 -13.18
CA GLY A 72 -7.59 -14.30 -14.02
C GLY A 72 -6.88 -15.50 -14.61
N GLY A 73 -7.68 -16.42 -15.11
CA GLY A 73 -7.22 -17.57 -15.86
C GLY A 73 -8.36 -18.18 -16.64
N ASN A 74 -8.00 -19.00 -17.62
CA ASN A 74 -8.97 -19.80 -18.35
C ASN A 74 -8.86 -21.26 -17.90
N VAL A 75 -10.00 -21.93 -17.82
CA VAL A 75 -10.12 -23.37 -17.56
C VAL A 75 -11.09 -23.98 -18.57
N GLY A 76 -11.26 -25.31 -18.55
CA GLY A 76 -12.07 -26.02 -19.54
C GLY A 76 -11.27 -26.49 -20.76
N SER A 77 -11.84 -27.45 -21.49
CA SER A 77 -11.12 -28.24 -22.52
C SER A 77 -10.49 -27.42 -23.66
N LYS A 78 -10.99 -26.19 -23.85
CA LYS A 78 -10.54 -25.19 -24.83
C LYS A 78 -10.17 -23.84 -24.19
N GLY A 79 -10.17 -23.74 -22.85
CA GLY A 79 -10.03 -22.45 -22.15
C GLY A 79 -11.29 -21.58 -22.22
N GLU A 80 -12.45 -22.21 -22.41
CA GLU A 80 -13.75 -21.57 -22.60
C GLU A 80 -14.38 -21.06 -21.29
N VAL A 81 -13.91 -21.52 -20.13
CA VAL A 81 -14.42 -21.11 -18.82
C VAL A 81 -13.48 -20.04 -18.25
N ARG A 82 -14.04 -18.86 -17.98
CA ARG A 82 -13.34 -17.74 -17.37
C ARG A 82 -13.33 -17.88 -15.84
N GLU A 83 -12.16 -17.85 -15.23
CA GLU A 83 -11.98 -17.79 -13.78
C GLU A 83 -11.35 -16.43 -13.40
N GLN A 84 -11.88 -15.77 -12.37
CA GLN A 84 -11.28 -14.56 -11.81
C GLN A 84 -11.21 -14.67 -10.29
N GLN A 85 -10.01 -14.43 -9.76
CA GLN A 85 -9.72 -14.39 -8.32
C GLN A 85 -9.50 -12.95 -7.91
N ILE A 86 -10.31 -12.48 -6.95
CA ILE A 86 -10.26 -11.11 -6.45
C ILE A 86 -9.95 -11.18 -4.97
N VAL A 87 -8.78 -10.67 -4.58
CA VAL A 87 -8.32 -10.70 -3.19
C VAL A 87 -8.49 -9.32 -2.56
N PHE A 88 -9.21 -9.29 -1.44
CA PHE A 88 -9.42 -8.08 -0.66
C PHE A 88 -8.67 -8.15 0.67
N LYS A 89 -8.11 -7.02 1.11
CA LYS A 89 -7.56 -6.87 2.46
C LYS A 89 -8.64 -6.31 3.39
N ALA A 90 -8.58 -6.73 4.66
CA ALA A 90 -9.57 -6.40 5.68
C ALA A 90 -9.94 -4.91 5.71
N PRO A 91 -11.18 -4.55 6.11
CA PRO A 91 -11.66 -3.19 6.03
C PRO A 91 -10.72 -2.18 6.69
N HIS A 92 -10.22 -1.25 5.88
CA HIS A 92 -9.46 -0.11 6.35
C HIS A 92 -10.31 1.14 6.18
N PRO A 93 -10.55 1.95 7.22
CA PRO A 93 -11.41 3.12 7.08
C PRO A 93 -10.87 4.17 6.10
N MET A 94 -9.56 4.18 5.79
CA MET A 94 -9.04 4.99 4.68
C MET A 94 -9.64 4.62 3.32
N ASN A 95 -10.18 3.41 3.15
CA ASN A 95 -10.78 2.96 1.89
C ASN A 95 -12.20 3.48 1.68
N LEU A 96 -12.75 4.26 2.61
CA LEU A 96 -14.09 4.82 2.49
C LEU A 96 -14.27 5.72 1.25
N VAL A 97 -13.18 6.13 0.58
CA VAL A 97 -13.20 6.92 -0.66
C VAL A 97 -12.03 6.52 -1.57
N SER A 98 -12.04 5.30 -2.10
CA SER A 98 -11.03 4.87 -3.07
C SER A 98 -11.71 4.33 -4.31
N THR A 99 -11.97 5.23 -5.25
CA THR A 99 -12.57 4.86 -6.54
C THR A 99 -11.57 4.04 -7.34
N HIS A 100 -12.12 3.15 -8.17
CA HIS A 100 -11.32 2.29 -9.03
C HIS A 100 -11.85 2.35 -10.46
N VAL A 101 -10.93 2.26 -11.41
CA VAL A 101 -11.23 2.11 -12.84
C VAL A 101 -10.40 0.98 -13.41
N MET A 102 -10.97 0.22 -14.32
CA MET A 102 -10.32 -0.82 -15.09
C MET A 102 -10.26 -0.38 -16.55
N VAL A 103 -9.08 -0.57 -17.15
CA VAL A 103 -8.87 -0.51 -18.59
C VAL A 103 -8.59 -1.93 -19.06
N GLU A 104 -9.39 -2.43 -19.98
CA GLU A 104 -9.23 -3.75 -20.56
C GLU A 104 -8.94 -3.63 -22.08
N LEU A 105 -7.73 -4.00 -22.46
CA LEU A 105 -7.29 -4.05 -23.85
C LEU A 105 -7.72 -5.37 -24.46
N ARG A 106 -8.48 -5.34 -25.55
CA ARG A 106 -9.04 -6.51 -26.23
C ARG A 106 -8.55 -6.54 -27.66
N SER A 107 -7.59 -7.42 -27.97
CA SER A 107 -6.94 -7.46 -29.30
C SER A 107 -7.86 -7.77 -30.49
N ALA A 108 -9.13 -8.10 -30.24
CA ALA A 108 -10.18 -8.10 -31.26
C ALA A 108 -10.54 -6.70 -31.80
N GLY A 109 -9.91 -5.64 -31.29
CA GLY A 109 -10.10 -4.27 -31.77
C GLY A 109 -10.92 -3.40 -30.83
N TYR A 110 -10.95 -3.72 -29.54
CA TYR A 110 -11.72 -2.98 -28.55
C TYR A 110 -10.87 -2.59 -27.33
N VAL A 111 -11.29 -1.52 -26.67
CA VAL A 111 -10.88 -1.15 -25.32
C VAL A 111 -12.14 -1.01 -24.49
N GLU A 112 -12.21 -1.72 -23.38
CA GLU A 112 -13.34 -1.68 -22.46
C GLU A 112 -12.94 -0.93 -21.19
N LEU A 113 -13.76 0.03 -20.76
CA LEU A 113 -13.56 0.80 -19.54
C LEU A 113 -14.68 0.48 -18.55
N CYS A 114 -14.31 0.16 -17.31
CA CYS A 114 -15.27 -0.12 -16.24
C CYS A 114 -14.86 0.57 -14.93
N GLY A 115 -15.79 1.09 -14.12
CA GLY A 115 -15.44 1.67 -12.82
C GLY A 115 -16.48 2.62 -12.25
N SER A 116 -16.26 3.06 -11.00
CA SER A 116 -17.20 3.93 -10.28
C SER A 116 -16.92 5.42 -10.41
N ASP A 117 -15.81 5.82 -11.04
CA ASP A 117 -15.43 7.22 -11.24
C ASP A 117 -15.72 7.69 -12.66
N ALA A 118 -16.88 8.32 -12.85
CA ALA A 118 -17.31 8.82 -14.16
C ALA A 118 -16.35 9.86 -14.76
N GLY A 119 -15.67 10.67 -13.92
CA GLY A 119 -14.70 11.65 -14.38
C GLY A 119 -13.44 10.98 -14.92
N ALA A 120 -12.95 9.96 -14.21
CA ALA A 120 -11.81 9.16 -14.67
C ALA A 120 -12.13 8.38 -15.95
N LEU A 121 -13.31 7.76 -16.06
CA LEU A 121 -13.76 7.07 -17.27
C LEU A 121 -13.83 8.01 -18.48
N THR A 122 -14.38 9.22 -18.29
CA THR A 122 -14.44 10.25 -19.34
C THR A 122 -13.03 10.66 -19.80
N THR A 123 -12.12 10.87 -18.85
CA THR A 123 -10.73 11.26 -19.14
C THR A 123 -9.98 10.16 -19.89
N LEU A 124 -10.17 8.89 -19.51
CA LEU A 124 -9.59 7.74 -20.21
C LEU A 124 -10.14 7.63 -21.63
N ARG A 125 -11.46 7.78 -21.81
CA ARG A 125 -12.12 7.79 -23.12
C ARG A 125 -11.50 8.84 -24.04
N GLU A 126 -11.43 10.09 -23.59
CA GLU A 126 -10.86 11.21 -24.36
C GLU A 126 -9.38 10.98 -24.72
N HIS A 127 -8.64 10.33 -23.82
CA HIS A 127 -7.26 9.92 -24.10
C HIS A 127 -7.18 8.88 -25.23
N PHE A 128 -8.02 7.84 -25.21
CA PHE A 128 -8.04 6.83 -26.26
C PHE A 128 -8.55 7.38 -27.61
N GLU A 129 -9.55 8.26 -27.60
CA GLU A 129 -10.01 9.00 -28.78
C GLU A 129 -8.87 9.82 -29.38
N SER A 130 -8.14 10.58 -28.55
CA SER A 130 -7.05 11.44 -29.01
C SER A 130 -5.80 10.70 -29.46
N GLN A 131 -5.39 9.64 -28.76
CA GLN A 131 -4.13 8.94 -29.02
C GLN A 131 -4.27 7.85 -30.09
N TYR A 132 -5.39 7.13 -30.09
CA TYR A 132 -5.58 5.94 -30.92
C TYR A 132 -6.71 6.07 -31.94
N GLY A 133 -7.38 7.23 -32.01
CA GLY A 133 -8.54 7.42 -32.89
C GLY A 133 -9.68 6.46 -32.54
N ALA A 134 -9.82 6.14 -31.27
CA ALA A 134 -10.89 5.27 -30.79
C ALA A 134 -12.26 5.95 -30.95
N GLU A 135 -13.30 5.17 -31.20
CA GLU A 135 -14.69 5.66 -31.28
C GLU A 135 -15.56 4.86 -30.29
N VAL A 136 -16.52 5.52 -29.65
CA VAL A 136 -17.47 4.85 -28.76
C VAL A 136 -18.36 3.91 -29.57
N GLU A 137 -18.42 2.64 -29.17
CA GLU A 137 -19.29 1.63 -29.78
C GLU A 137 -20.54 1.44 -28.92
N GLU A 138 -21.72 1.74 -29.48
CA GLU A 138 -23.00 1.58 -28.79
C GLU A 138 -23.40 0.09 -28.63
N GLY A 139 -24.39 -0.19 -27.78
CA GLY A 139 -24.96 -1.53 -27.62
C GLY A 139 -24.16 -2.49 -26.71
N HIS A 140 -23.16 -1.96 -26.01
CA HIS A 140 -22.28 -2.73 -25.12
C HIS A 140 -22.51 -2.46 -23.62
N ASP A 141 -23.58 -1.74 -23.27
CA ASP A 141 -23.89 -1.30 -21.88
C ASP A 141 -24.07 -2.46 -20.88
N GLU A 142 -24.31 -3.67 -21.38
CA GLU A 142 -24.42 -4.87 -20.54
C GLU A 142 -23.06 -5.54 -20.26
N PHE A 143 -22.00 -5.13 -20.96
CA PHE A 143 -20.67 -5.73 -20.95
C PHE A 143 -19.61 -4.85 -20.30
N CYS A 144 -19.67 -3.54 -20.51
CA CYS A 144 -18.77 -2.55 -19.92
C CYS A 144 -19.46 -1.19 -19.75
N ASP A 145 -18.83 -0.25 -19.02
CA ASP A 145 -19.38 1.09 -18.82
C ASP A 145 -19.12 1.99 -20.05
N ILE A 146 -17.97 1.82 -20.72
CA ILE A 146 -17.66 2.45 -22.02
C ILE A 146 -16.93 1.42 -22.89
N CYS A 147 -17.48 1.14 -24.07
CA CYS A 147 -16.83 0.33 -25.11
C CYS A 147 -16.23 1.26 -26.18
N LEU A 148 -14.95 1.06 -26.47
CA LEU A 148 -14.23 1.81 -27.50
C LEU A 148 -13.76 0.87 -28.59
N LYS A 149 -14.16 1.13 -29.83
CA LYS A 149 -13.62 0.48 -31.01
C LYS A 149 -12.38 1.21 -31.47
N VAL A 150 -11.30 0.47 -31.68
CA VAL A 150 -10.01 1.03 -32.08
C VAL A 150 -9.63 0.62 -33.50
N GLY A 151 -8.88 1.47 -34.18
CA GLY A 151 -8.40 1.19 -35.53
C GLY A 151 -7.47 -0.04 -35.59
N SER A 152 -7.39 -0.69 -36.76
CA SER A 152 -6.59 -1.90 -36.99
C SER A 152 -5.08 -1.74 -36.78
N GLY A 153 -4.60 -0.54 -36.47
CA GLY A 153 -3.19 -0.24 -36.22
C GLY A 153 -2.77 -0.29 -34.76
N MET A 154 -3.71 -0.29 -33.80
CA MET A 154 -3.37 -0.31 -32.37
C MET A 154 -2.85 -1.68 -31.94
N PHE A 155 -3.60 -2.74 -32.21
CA PHE A 155 -3.20 -4.11 -31.89
C PHE A 155 -2.44 -4.72 -33.07
N LYS A 156 -1.19 -5.13 -32.81
CA LYS A 156 -0.27 -5.68 -33.80
C LYS A 156 0.18 -7.06 -33.33
N GLU A 157 0.13 -8.03 -34.23
CA GLU A 157 0.64 -9.39 -34.01
C GLU A 157 1.50 -9.82 -35.20
N ARG A 158 2.53 -10.65 -34.95
CA ARG A 158 3.30 -11.27 -36.03
C ARG A 158 3.74 -12.69 -35.71
N GLY A 159 4.01 -13.44 -36.77
CA GLY A 159 4.50 -14.81 -36.67
C GLY A 159 3.45 -15.79 -36.14
N ARG A 160 3.93 -16.89 -35.54
CA ARG A 160 3.07 -17.96 -34.99
C ARG A 160 3.40 -18.30 -33.52
N SER A 161 4.20 -17.46 -32.87
CA SER A 161 4.70 -17.69 -31.50
C SER A 161 4.04 -16.78 -30.46
N GLY A 162 2.90 -16.17 -30.80
CA GLY A 162 2.16 -15.25 -29.92
C GLY A 162 2.82 -13.89 -29.75
N GLU A 163 3.73 -13.48 -30.64
CA GLU A 163 4.42 -12.19 -30.59
C GLU A 163 3.46 -11.05 -30.99
N ASN A 164 3.27 -10.10 -30.08
CA ASN A 164 2.33 -8.99 -30.23
C ASN A 164 2.83 -7.75 -29.45
N ASN A 165 2.15 -6.62 -29.57
CA ASN A 165 2.52 -5.36 -28.91
C ASN A 165 1.74 -5.02 -27.63
N ILE A 166 1.00 -5.97 -27.03
CA ILE A 166 0.20 -5.69 -25.82
C ILE A 166 1.07 -5.27 -24.65
N GLY A 167 2.25 -5.86 -24.47
CA GLY A 167 3.19 -5.45 -23.42
C GLY A 167 3.57 -3.97 -23.52
N GLN A 168 3.86 -3.51 -24.73
CA GLN A 168 4.14 -2.11 -25.01
C GLN A 168 2.94 -1.22 -24.69
N LEU A 169 1.76 -1.57 -25.22
CA LEU A 169 0.51 -0.84 -24.93
C LEU A 169 0.20 -0.80 -23.43
N THR A 170 0.47 -1.89 -22.70
CA THR A 170 0.28 -1.97 -21.24
C THR A 170 1.13 -0.93 -20.52
N SER A 171 2.43 -0.83 -20.87
CA SER A 171 3.32 0.17 -20.28
C SER A 171 2.89 1.61 -20.63
N GLU A 172 2.48 1.86 -21.88
CA GLU A 172 2.02 3.18 -22.35
C GLU A 172 0.73 3.62 -21.66
N VAL A 173 -0.24 2.71 -21.49
CA VAL A 173 -1.49 2.97 -20.76
C VAL A 173 -1.23 3.18 -19.28
N CYS A 174 -0.34 2.39 -18.65
CA CYS A 174 0.00 2.59 -17.24
C CYS A 174 0.63 3.97 -16.99
N ASP A 175 1.57 4.40 -17.84
CA ASP A 175 2.20 5.72 -17.74
C ASP A 175 1.21 6.86 -18.02
N SER A 176 0.35 6.69 -19.03
CA SER A 176 -0.66 7.68 -19.38
C SER A 176 -1.70 7.83 -18.27
N ALA A 177 -2.23 6.72 -17.74
CA ALA A 177 -3.26 6.72 -16.71
C ALA A 177 -2.80 7.45 -15.44
N VAL A 178 -1.60 7.16 -14.91
CA VAL A 178 -1.10 7.85 -13.70
C VAL A 178 -0.80 9.34 -13.92
N THR A 179 -0.66 9.76 -15.18
CA THR A 179 -0.41 11.16 -15.56
C THR A 179 -1.72 11.93 -15.76
N ILE A 180 -2.67 11.37 -16.50
CA ILE A 180 -3.94 12.03 -16.84
C ILE A 180 -4.99 11.91 -15.73
N LEU A 181 -4.82 10.95 -14.80
CA LEU A 181 -5.69 10.75 -13.63
C LEU A 181 -4.91 11.07 -12.34
N PRO A 182 -4.85 12.35 -11.91
CA PRO A 182 -4.11 12.72 -10.71
C PRO A 182 -4.53 11.93 -9.47
N GLY A 183 -3.56 11.30 -8.82
CA GLY A 183 -3.77 10.51 -7.61
C GLY A 183 -4.14 9.04 -7.84
N PHE A 184 -4.34 8.61 -9.09
CA PHE A 184 -4.50 7.20 -9.42
C PHE A 184 -3.15 6.49 -9.50
N SER A 185 -3.14 5.22 -9.12
CA SER A 185 -2.00 4.32 -9.27
C SER A 185 -2.45 2.93 -9.71
N LEU A 186 -1.53 2.18 -10.32
CA LEU A 186 -1.76 0.82 -10.77
C LEU A 186 -1.84 -0.12 -9.55
N VAL A 187 -2.94 -0.87 -9.44
CA VAL A 187 -3.12 -1.91 -8.40
C VAL A 187 -2.65 -3.26 -8.91
N THR A 188 -3.05 -3.64 -10.12
CA THR A 188 -2.82 -4.97 -10.65
C THR A 188 -2.92 -4.98 -12.17
N ILE A 189 -2.26 -5.96 -12.77
CA ILE A 189 -2.37 -6.30 -14.18
C ILE A 189 -2.65 -7.79 -14.30
N ASN A 190 -3.52 -8.13 -15.23
CA ASN A 190 -3.88 -9.51 -15.53
C ASN A 190 -4.02 -9.66 -17.05
N GLY A 191 -3.35 -10.64 -17.62
CA GLY A 191 -3.33 -10.85 -19.06
C GLY A 191 -3.56 -12.31 -19.41
N GLY A 192 -4.10 -12.57 -20.60
CA GLY A 192 -4.43 -13.92 -21.02
C GLY A 192 -4.85 -14.01 -22.48
N ASN A 193 -5.25 -15.22 -22.86
CA ASN A 193 -5.95 -15.48 -24.12
C ASN A 193 -7.47 -15.41 -23.91
N TYR A 194 -8.24 -15.18 -24.97
CA TYR A 194 -9.70 -15.30 -24.94
C TYR A 194 -10.26 -15.65 -26.33
N GLY A 195 -11.59 -15.85 -26.39
CA GLY A 195 -12.30 -16.33 -27.58
C GLY A 195 -12.37 -17.85 -27.60
N ASP A 196 -13.30 -18.40 -28.37
CA ASP A 196 -13.62 -19.84 -28.37
C ASP A 196 -12.44 -20.77 -28.74
N ASP A 197 -11.42 -20.22 -29.40
CA ASP A 197 -10.18 -20.90 -29.79
C ASP A 197 -8.92 -20.33 -29.12
N GLY A 198 -9.06 -19.36 -28.22
CA GLY A 198 -7.96 -18.66 -27.55
C GLY A 198 -7.10 -17.80 -28.49
N SER A 199 -7.59 -17.45 -29.68
CA SER A 199 -6.82 -16.72 -30.70
C SER A 199 -6.54 -15.26 -30.35
N HIS A 200 -7.35 -14.67 -29.46
CA HIS A 200 -7.19 -13.29 -29.04
C HIS A 200 -6.44 -13.18 -27.72
N ARG A 201 -5.81 -12.03 -27.51
CA ARG A 201 -5.10 -11.62 -26.30
C ARG A 201 -5.81 -10.45 -25.62
N GLU A 202 -5.89 -10.51 -24.29
CA GLU A 202 -6.41 -9.42 -23.45
C GLU A 202 -5.40 -8.97 -22.39
N GLN A 203 -5.57 -7.74 -21.92
CA GLN A 203 -4.87 -7.20 -20.76
C GLN A 203 -5.81 -6.30 -19.94
N GLN A 204 -6.05 -6.68 -18.70
CA GLN A 204 -6.74 -5.89 -17.69
C GLN A 204 -5.73 -5.12 -16.85
N MET A 205 -5.96 -3.82 -16.67
CA MET A 205 -5.20 -2.94 -15.79
C MET A 205 -6.18 -2.24 -14.87
N VAL A 206 -6.03 -2.42 -13.55
CA VAL A 206 -6.90 -1.75 -12.58
C VAL A 206 -6.13 -0.65 -11.87
N PHE A 207 -6.70 0.54 -11.88
CA PHE A 207 -6.18 1.72 -11.21
C PHE A 207 -7.06 2.08 -10.02
N ARG A 208 -6.43 2.57 -8.96
CA ARG A 208 -7.08 3.02 -7.73
C ARG A 208 -6.66 4.43 -7.42
N TRP A 209 -7.60 5.26 -6.99
CA TRP A 209 -7.28 6.55 -6.40
C TRP A 209 -6.75 6.37 -4.97
N ASP A 210 -5.44 6.49 -4.80
CA ASP A 210 -4.74 6.30 -3.52
C ASP A 210 -3.55 7.23 -3.27
N ASN A 211 -3.26 8.14 -4.20
CA ASN A 211 -2.16 9.10 -4.11
C ASN A 211 -0.78 8.47 -3.87
N HIS A 212 -0.53 7.31 -4.51
CA HIS A 212 0.73 6.55 -4.39
C HIS A 212 2.01 7.43 -4.43
N PRO A 213 3.04 7.19 -3.59
CA PRO A 213 4.23 8.03 -3.45
C PRO A 213 5.05 8.17 -4.73
N LEU A 214 5.04 7.11 -5.55
CA LEU A 214 5.72 7.10 -6.83
C LEU A 214 5.07 8.03 -7.87
N ARG A 215 3.82 8.48 -7.65
CA ARG A 215 3.09 9.46 -8.46
C ARG A 215 3.11 9.12 -9.95
N GLU A 216 3.77 9.94 -10.76
CA GLU A 216 3.92 9.82 -12.22
C GLU A 216 5.24 9.12 -12.62
N ALA A 217 5.92 8.43 -11.69
CA ALA A 217 7.13 7.68 -12.03
C ALA A 217 6.81 6.65 -13.14
N PRO A 218 7.61 6.59 -14.20
CA PRO A 218 7.31 5.71 -15.33
C PRO A 218 7.42 4.24 -14.93
N HIS A 219 6.65 3.42 -15.61
CA HIS A 219 6.61 1.98 -15.46
C HIS A 219 7.56 1.33 -16.48
N LEU A 220 8.25 0.28 -16.04
CA LEU A 220 9.03 -0.61 -16.89
C LEU A 220 8.49 -2.03 -16.73
N LEU A 221 7.88 -2.54 -17.78
CA LEU A 221 7.38 -3.91 -17.84
C LEU A 221 8.47 -4.83 -18.39
N VAL A 222 8.75 -5.91 -17.67
CA VAL A 222 9.61 -7.01 -18.13
C VAL A 222 8.77 -8.27 -18.23
N GLU A 223 8.67 -8.82 -19.43
CA GLU A 223 7.96 -10.05 -19.72
C GLU A 223 8.94 -11.20 -19.93
N LEU A 224 8.84 -12.25 -19.12
CA LEU A 224 9.58 -13.49 -19.27
C LEU A 224 8.66 -14.52 -19.93
N ARG A 225 9.05 -15.02 -21.10
CA ARG A 225 8.25 -16.02 -21.82
C ARG A 225 8.99 -17.35 -21.90
N GLU A 226 8.37 -18.41 -21.41
CA GLU A 226 8.90 -19.78 -21.51
C GLU A 226 9.14 -20.20 -22.97
N ALA A 227 8.39 -19.60 -23.92
CA ALA A 227 8.59 -19.69 -25.36
C ALA A 227 9.99 -19.25 -25.87
N GLY A 228 10.86 -18.72 -25.01
CA GLY A 228 12.28 -18.52 -25.32
C GLY A 228 12.69 -17.07 -25.59
N TYR A 229 11.90 -16.10 -25.14
CA TYR A 229 12.26 -14.69 -25.21
C TYR A 229 11.88 -13.90 -23.95
N ILE A 230 12.56 -12.77 -23.78
CA ILE A 230 12.31 -11.73 -22.78
C ILE A 230 12.01 -10.43 -23.54
N GLU A 231 10.95 -9.74 -23.14
CA GLU A 231 10.54 -8.44 -23.70
C GLU A 231 10.61 -7.38 -22.59
N ILE A 232 11.14 -6.22 -22.92
CA ILE A 232 11.23 -5.06 -22.03
C ILE A 232 10.48 -3.93 -22.72
N CYS A 233 9.50 -3.36 -22.01
CA CYS A 233 8.58 -2.34 -22.50
C CYS A 233 8.54 -1.17 -21.51
N GLY A 234 8.75 0.05 -21.99
CA GLY A 234 8.72 1.28 -21.19
C GLY A 234 9.93 2.19 -21.42
N GLN A 235 9.97 3.30 -20.68
CA GLN A 235 10.97 4.34 -20.87
C GLN A 235 12.37 3.94 -20.35
N ASP A 236 13.43 4.31 -21.08
CA ASP A 236 14.83 4.10 -20.66
C ASP A 236 15.27 5.11 -19.60
N VAL A 237 14.76 4.97 -18.39
CA VAL A 237 15.12 5.82 -17.25
C VAL A 237 16.48 5.42 -16.70
N ASP A 238 17.38 6.40 -16.53
CA ASP A 238 18.73 6.21 -15.99
C ASP A 238 19.55 5.10 -16.69
N GLY A 239 19.29 4.87 -17.99
CA GLY A 239 19.95 3.85 -18.79
C GLY A 239 19.61 2.40 -18.37
N ILE A 240 18.43 2.19 -17.77
CA ILE A 240 17.98 0.90 -17.28
C ILE A 240 17.98 -0.20 -18.35
N HIS A 241 17.67 0.13 -19.61
CA HIS A 241 17.70 -0.84 -20.71
C HIS A 241 19.09 -1.46 -20.89
N GLY A 242 20.13 -0.62 -20.87
CA GLY A 242 21.52 -1.08 -20.97
C GLY A 242 21.98 -1.88 -19.75
N LYS A 243 21.63 -1.41 -18.54
CA LYS A 243 21.96 -2.08 -17.27
C LYS A 243 21.32 -3.47 -17.20
N LEU A 244 20.02 -3.57 -17.49
CA LEU A 244 19.27 -4.83 -17.47
C LEU A 244 19.76 -5.78 -18.56
N THR A 245 19.95 -5.30 -19.79
CA THR A 245 20.48 -6.12 -20.89
C THR A 245 21.85 -6.72 -20.54
N LYS A 246 22.74 -5.93 -19.96
CA LYS A 246 24.05 -6.41 -19.51
C LYS A 246 23.90 -7.51 -18.45
N PHE A 247 23.08 -7.29 -17.43
CA PHE A 247 22.79 -8.27 -16.39
C PHE A 247 22.26 -9.59 -16.97
N LEU A 248 21.26 -9.54 -17.85
CA LEU A 248 20.65 -10.72 -18.47
C LEU A 248 21.65 -11.48 -19.37
N LYS A 249 22.50 -10.78 -20.13
CA LYS A 249 23.55 -11.42 -20.95
C LYS A 249 24.64 -12.06 -20.11
N GLU A 250 25.09 -11.39 -19.05
CA GLU A 250 26.20 -11.87 -18.21
C GLU A 250 25.75 -13.01 -17.27
N LYS A 251 24.63 -12.84 -16.58
CA LYS A 251 24.15 -13.78 -15.57
C LYS A 251 23.28 -14.88 -16.16
N TRP A 252 22.30 -14.53 -16.99
CA TRP A 252 21.35 -15.49 -17.55
C TRP A 252 21.75 -16.05 -18.91
N ARG A 253 22.85 -15.53 -19.50
CA ARG A 253 23.37 -15.92 -20.82
C ARG A 253 22.39 -15.67 -21.96
N CYS A 254 21.53 -14.66 -21.80
CA CYS A 254 20.63 -14.19 -22.85
C CYS A 254 21.43 -13.69 -24.07
N LYS A 255 20.77 -13.67 -25.24
CA LYS A 255 21.34 -13.17 -26.50
C LYS A 255 20.40 -12.13 -27.09
N ASP A 256 20.92 -11.27 -27.96
CA ASP A 256 20.05 -10.39 -28.74
C ASP A 256 19.08 -11.23 -29.58
N SER A 257 17.80 -10.87 -29.55
CA SER A 257 16.82 -11.48 -30.46
C SER A 257 17.09 -11.07 -31.90
N VAL A 258 16.70 -11.91 -32.85
CA VAL A 258 16.87 -11.64 -34.29
C VAL A 258 15.98 -10.46 -34.68
N LYS A 259 16.60 -9.31 -34.98
CA LYS A 259 15.89 -8.19 -35.61
C LYS A 259 15.65 -8.50 -37.08
N ILE A 260 14.40 -8.48 -37.53
CA ILE A 260 14.05 -8.64 -38.94
C ILE A 260 14.11 -7.24 -39.58
N PRO A 261 15.01 -6.99 -40.56
CA PRO A 261 15.11 -5.68 -41.20
C PRO A 261 13.78 -5.25 -41.82
N GLY A 262 13.36 -4.01 -41.57
CA GLY A 262 12.12 -3.44 -42.09
C GLY A 262 10.85 -3.75 -41.28
N GLN A 263 10.95 -4.48 -40.16
CA GLN A 263 9.83 -4.68 -39.24
C GLN A 263 9.91 -3.75 -38.03
N GLU A 264 8.78 -3.18 -37.65
CA GLU A 264 8.63 -2.36 -36.44
C GLU A 264 8.82 -3.24 -35.19
N PRO A 265 9.54 -2.78 -34.15
CA PRO A 265 9.60 -3.48 -32.87
C PRO A 265 8.23 -3.46 -32.16
N PHE A 266 7.91 -4.50 -31.40
CA PHE A 266 6.70 -4.59 -30.56
C PHE A 266 7.00 -4.46 -29.05
N CYS A 267 8.27 -4.14 -28.74
CA CYS A 267 8.82 -3.90 -27.41
C CYS A 267 10.14 -3.12 -27.57
N ASP A 268 10.60 -2.42 -26.54
CA ASP A 268 11.82 -1.59 -26.59
C ASP A 268 13.10 -2.43 -26.68
N VAL A 269 13.16 -3.52 -25.92
CA VAL A 269 14.28 -4.48 -25.96
C VAL A 269 13.75 -5.91 -25.99
N LYS A 270 14.28 -6.72 -26.91
CA LYS A 270 13.97 -8.14 -27.02
C LYS A 270 15.22 -9.01 -26.95
N LEU A 271 15.21 -9.96 -26.03
CA LEU A 271 16.31 -10.90 -25.83
C LEU A 271 15.82 -12.34 -26.02
N ALA A 272 16.63 -13.17 -26.64
CA ALA A 272 16.45 -14.62 -26.63
C ALA A 272 17.04 -15.18 -25.33
N TRP A 273 16.33 -16.11 -24.69
CA TRP A 273 16.80 -16.80 -23.49
C TRP A 273 16.43 -18.28 -23.53
N SER A 274 17.18 -19.08 -22.78
CA SER A 274 16.73 -20.42 -22.40
C SER A 274 15.90 -20.23 -21.14
N SER A 275 14.63 -20.62 -21.19
CA SER A 275 13.71 -20.51 -20.06
C SER A 275 14.35 -21.11 -18.80
N LYS A 276 14.11 -20.46 -17.67
CA LYS A 276 14.55 -20.86 -16.33
C LYS A 276 13.32 -21.04 -15.45
N ASP A 277 13.53 -21.49 -14.21
CA ASP A 277 12.46 -21.48 -13.21
C ASP A 277 11.91 -20.04 -13.04
N MET A 278 10.60 -19.86 -13.24
CA MET A 278 9.96 -18.54 -13.29
C MET A 278 9.96 -17.84 -11.92
N MET A 279 9.80 -18.60 -10.82
CA MET A 279 9.88 -18.04 -9.47
C MET A 279 11.29 -17.53 -9.18
N TRP A 280 12.32 -18.32 -9.50
CA TRP A 280 13.70 -17.88 -9.37
C TRP A 280 14.00 -16.66 -10.23
N ALA A 281 13.59 -16.68 -11.51
CA ALA A 281 13.85 -15.58 -12.43
C ALA A 281 13.20 -14.29 -11.95
N SER A 282 11.96 -14.37 -11.44
CA SER A 282 11.23 -13.23 -10.87
C SER A 282 11.92 -12.67 -9.62
N ALA A 283 12.34 -13.55 -8.71
CA ALA A 283 13.07 -13.16 -7.49
C ALA A 283 14.44 -12.52 -7.83
N ASP A 284 15.17 -13.09 -8.78
CA ASP A 284 16.50 -12.58 -9.19
C ASP A 284 16.40 -11.23 -9.90
N LEU A 285 15.37 -11.04 -10.73
CA LEU A 285 15.07 -9.77 -11.37
C LEU A 285 14.67 -8.70 -10.35
N THR A 286 13.83 -9.07 -9.37
CA THR A 286 13.43 -8.20 -8.26
C THR A 286 14.64 -7.72 -7.46
N SER A 287 15.57 -8.62 -7.15
CA SER A 287 16.84 -8.29 -6.49
C SER A 287 17.68 -7.30 -7.30
N PHE A 288 17.80 -7.50 -8.62
CA PHE A 288 18.52 -6.59 -9.52
C PHE A 288 17.92 -5.16 -9.49
N PHE A 289 16.60 -5.03 -9.62
CA PHE A 289 15.93 -3.74 -9.64
C PHE A 289 16.04 -3.01 -8.30
N HIS A 290 15.88 -3.71 -7.17
CA HIS A 290 16.09 -3.10 -5.86
C HIS A 290 17.49 -2.54 -5.67
N GLY A 291 18.52 -3.24 -6.17
CA GLY A 291 19.91 -2.76 -6.15
C GLY A 291 20.09 -1.40 -6.84
N LEU A 292 19.20 -1.05 -7.77
CA LEU A 292 19.19 0.20 -8.52
C LEU A 292 18.20 1.25 -7.97
N GLY A 293 17.53 0.99 -6.85
CA GLY A 293 16.52 1.91 -6.30
C GLY A 293 15.13 1.78 -6.94
N TRP A 294 14.86 0.69 -7.64
CA TRP A 294 13.57 0.40 -8.29
C TRP A 294 12.73 -0.57 -7.46
N GLN A 295 11.42 -0.49 -7.62
CA GLN A 295 10.44 -1.29 -6.88
C GLN A 295 9.58 -2.11 -7.82
N MET A 296 9.39 -3.38 -7.49
CA MET A 296 8.33 -4.20 -8.10
C MET A 296 6.97 -3.68 -7.64
N GLN A 297 6.11 -3.30 -8.58
CA GLN A 297 4.72 -2.90 -8.30
C GLN A 297 3.79 -4.10 -8.42
N VAL A 298 3.88 -4.79 -9.54
CA VAL A 298 3.05 -5.95 -9.86
C VAL A 298 3.93 -7.01 -10.47
N CYS A 299 3.61 -8.26 -10.17
CA CYS A 299 4.09 -9.43 -10.87
C CYS A 299 2.83 -10.18 -11.25
N SER A 300 2.64 -10.53 -12.51
CA SER A 300 1.52 -11.31 -13.03
C SER A 300 2.07 -12.56 -13.72
N GLN A 301 1.39 -13.69 -13.61
CA GLN A 301 1.77 -14.94 -14.26
C GLN A 301 0.53 -15.54 -14.89
N GLY A 302 0.64 -15.97 -16.14
CA GLY A 302 -0.44 -16.60 -16.87
C GLY A 302 0.04 -17.64 -17.87
N THR A 303 -0.90 -18.45 -18.32
CA THR A 303 -0.69 -19.41 -19.42
C THR A 303 -1.15 -18.78 -20.72
N VAL A 304 -0.25 -18.76 -21.71
CA VAL A 304 -0.59 -18.30 -23.07
C VAL A 304 -0.49 -19.44 -24.08
N VAL A 305 -1.47 -19.52 -24.96
CA VAL A 305 -1.49 -20.52 -26.04
C VAL A 305 -0.63 -20.02 -27.19
N THR A 306 0.42 -20.77 -27.54
CA THR A 306 1.23 -20.48 -28.72
C THR A 306 0.60 -21.10 -29.98
N LYS A 307 0.49 -20.33 -31.07
CA LYS A 307 -0.11 -20.81 -32.34
C LYS A 307 0.67 -21.97 -32.98
N ARG A 308 1.90 -22.25 -32.53
CA ARG A 308 2.69 -23.41 -32.97
C ARG A 308 2.37 -24.64 -32.10
N GLY A 309 1.49 -25.51 -32.59
CA GLY A 309 1.21 -26.82 -31.97
C GLY A 309 0.25 -26.80 -30.78
N LYS A 310 -0.42 -25.66 -30.50
CA LYS A 310 -1.26 -25.46 -29.31
C LYS A 310 -0.53 -25.77 -28.00
N SER A 311 0.78 -25.53 -27.94
CA SER A 311 1.52 -25.66 -26.69
C SER A 311 1.25 -24.46 -25.79
N GLU A 312 0.89 -24.74 -24.55
CA GLU A 312 0.85 -23.79 -23.44
C GLU A 312 2.27 -23.30 -23.14
N SER A 313 2.42 -22.00 -22.92
CA SER A 313 3.66 -21.35 -22.49
C SER A 313 3.36 -20.52 -21.26
N ARG A 314 4.19 -20.60 -20.23
CA ARG A 314 4.16 -19.63 -19.15
C ARG A 314 4.60 -18.26 -19.64
N GLU A 315 3.92 -17.24 -19.16
CA GLU A 315 4.26 -15.83 -19.32
C GLU A 315 4.29 -15.20 -17.93
N GLN A 316 5.40 -14.55 -17.57
CA GLN A 316 5.54 -13.77 -16.35
C GLN A 316 5.72 -12.30 -16.71
N GLN A 317 4.79 -11.46 -16.32
CA GLN A 317 4.84 -10.01 -16.50
C GLN A 317 5.25 -9.35 -15.18
N ILE A 318 6.34 -8.60 -15.14
CA ILE A 318 6.79 -7.92 -13.91
C ILE A 318 6.99 -6.44 -14.18
N LEU A 319 6.29 -5.61 -13.42
CA LEU A 319 6.27 -4.18 -13.63
C LEU A 319 7.01 -3.45 -12.51
N PHE A 320 8.01 -2.65 -12.89
CA PHE A 320 8.90 -1.92 -11.98
C PHE A 320 8.76 -0.42 -12.12
N ARG A 321 9.04 0.32 -11.04
CA ARG A 321 9.09 1.79 -11.03
C ARG A 321 10.31 2.33 -10.27
N PRO A 322 10.91 3.46 -10.68
CA PRO A 322 12.04 4.05 -9.97
C PRO A 322 11.62 4.86 -8.72
N GLY A 323 12.45 4.80 -7.68
CA GLY A 323 12.44 5.77 -6.57
C GLY A 323 11.72 5.36 -5.30
N SER A 324 11.70 4.06 -4.92
CA SER A 324 11.21 3.62 -3.60
C SER A 324 12.31 3.12 -2.65
N SER A 325 13.33 2.44 -3.16
CA SER A 325 14.38 1.84 -2.33
C SER A 325 15.65 2.69 -2.36
N ARG A 326 16.37 2.71 -1.23
CA ARG A 326 17.71 3.32 -1.18
C ARG A 326 18.61 2.59 -2.19
N GLU A 327 19.40 3.32 -2.98
CA GLU A 327 20.39 2.71 -3.86
C GLU A 327 21.31 1.76 -3.06
N GLY A 328 21.38 0.49 -3.48
CA GLY A 328 22.11 -0.57 -2.78
C GLY A 328 21.39 -1.24 -1.60
N ALA A 329 20.13 -0.89 -1.28
CA ALA A 329 19.31 -1.59 -0.30
C ALA A 329 18.28 -2.49 -0.99
N VAL A 330 18.22 -3.76 -0.58
CA VAL A 330 17.25 -4.74 -1.09
C VAL A 330 16.10 -4.87 -0.09
N GLU A 331 14.91 -4.42 -0.47
CA GLU A 331 13.69 -4.63 0.33
C GLU A 331 13.42 -6.14 0.43
N PRO A 332 13.14 -6.70 1.63
CA PRO A 332 12.95 -8.13 1.75
C PRO A 332 11.67 -8.60 1.07
N HIS A 333 11.76 -9.63 0.22
CA HIS A 333 10.63 -10.29 -0.41
C HIS A 333 10.70 -11.80 -0.22
N LEU A 334 9.52 -12.42 -0.04
CA LEU A 334 9.34 -13.86 -0.06
C LEU A 334 8.44 -14.24 -1.24
N PHE A 335 8.99 -15.05 -2.13
CA PHE A 335 8.26 -15.67 -3.24
C PHE A 335 7.88 -17.08 -2.81
N LEU A 336 6.59 -17.40 -2.88
CA LEU A 336 6.06 -18.74 -2.63
C LEU A 336 5.35 -19.21 -3.89
N GLU A 337 5.41 -20.50 -4.16
CA GLU A 337 4.68 -21.16 -5.23
C GLU A 337 3.93 -22.36 -4.66
N LEU A 338 2.62 -22.40 -4.90
CA LEU A 338 1.71 -23.48 -4.53
C LEU A 338 1.38 -24.28 -5.77
N TYR A 339 1.86 -25.52 -5.89
CA TYR A 339 1.49 -26.42 -6.97
C TYR A 339 0.49 -27.46 -6.45
N THR A 340 -0.71 -27.47 -7.01
CA THR A 340 -1.82 -28.30 -6.53
C THR A 340 -1.64 -29.78 -6.82
N GLY A 341 -0.70 -30.14 -7.69
CA GLY A 341 -0.43 -31.52 -8.08
C GLY A 341 -1.23 -32.00 -9.29
N GLU A 342 -1.18 -33.32 -9.50
CA GLU A 342 -1.68 -34.02 -10.68
C GLU A 342 -2.75 -35.05 -10.28
N GLY A 343 -3.99 -34.82 -10.71
CA GLY A 343 -5.12 -35.72 -10.45
C GLY A 343 -5.33 -36.77 -11.54
N SER A 344 -6.14 -37.80 -11.24
CA SER A 344 -6.57 -38.80 -12.23
C SER A 344 -7.61 -38.21 -13.20
N GLU A 345 -7.39 -38.40 -14.50
CA GLU A 345 -8.30 -37.92 -15.56
C GLU A 345 -9.73 -38.46 -15.40
N GLU A 346 -9.87 -39.73 -15.00
CA GLU A 346 -11.16 -40.39 -14.81
C GLU A 346 -11.98 -39.77 -13.66
N LEU A 347 -11.31 -39.18 -12.67
CA LEU A 347 -11.95 -38.55 -11.52
C LEU A 347 -12.33 -37.10 -11.81
N TYR A 348 -11.58 -36.40 -12.67
CA TYR A 348 -11.97 -35.06 -13.15
C TYR A 348 -13.32 -35.07 -13.91
N ALA A 349 -13.67 -36.18 -14.55
CA ALA A 349 -14.97 -36.34 -15.21
C ALA A 349 -16.15 -36.59 -14.25
N GLN A 350 -15.89 -36.78 -12.94
CA GLN A 350 -16.89 -37.10 -11.94
C GLN A 350 -17.15 -35.88 -11.03
N PRO A 351 -18.26 -35.15 -11.22
CA PRO A 351 -18.48 -33.84 -10.57
C PRO A 351 -18.56 -33.91 -9.04
N ASP A 352 -18.96 -35.05 -8.48
CA ASP A 352 -19.19 -35.22 -7.05
C ASP A 352 -18.05 -35.97 -6.32
N VAL A 353 -16.98 -36.32 -7.03
CA VAL A 353 -15.87 -37.10 -6.46
C VAL A 353 -14.69 -36.19 -6.15
N THR A 354 -14.29 -36.19 -4.88
CA THR A 354 -13.10 -35.49 -4.40
C THR A 354 -11.88 -36.40 -4.53
N GLN A 355 -10.76 -35.83 -4.98
CA GLN A 355 -9.46 -36.51 -5.00
C GLN A 355 -8.36 -35.61 -4.41
N VAL A 356 -7.36 -36.25 -3.81
CA VAL A 356 -6.10 -35.64 -3.40
C VAL A 356 -5.12 -35.82 -4.57
N PRO A 357 -4.75 -34.76 -5.32
CA PRO A 357 -3.80 -34.89 -6.42
C PRO A 357 -2.43 -35.37 -5.95
N ALA A 358 -1.70 -36.09 -6.79
CA ALA A 358 -0.34 -36.52 -6.52
C ALA A 358 0.67 -35.38 -6.77
N ASN A 359 1.92 -35.55 -6.33
CA ASN A 359 3.04 -34.64 -6.66
C ASN A 359 2.83 -33.17 -6.23
N GLN A 360 2.04 -32.91 -5.20
CA GLN A 360 1.82 -31.55 -4.71
C GLN A 360 3.09 -31.01 -4.05
N GLN A 361 3.35 -29.72 -4.25
CA GLN A 361 4.53 -29.07 -3.67
C GLN A 361 4.25 -27.62 -3.31
N ILE A 362 4.91 -27.18 -2.23
CA ILE A 362 5.07 -25.77 -1.91
C ILE A 362 6.55 -25.44 -2.02
N ARG A 363 6.89 -24.42 -2.79
CA ARG A 363 8.26 -23.93 -2.95
C ARG A 363 8.35 -22.49 -2.49
N PHE A 364 9.51 -22.08 -1.98
CA PHE A 364 9.75 -20.68 -1.67
C PHE A 364 11.21 -20.26 -1.76
N CYS A 365 11.44 -18.99 -2.08
CA CYS A 365 12.74 -18.35 -2.04
C CYS A 365 12.64 -16.91 -1.49
N GLN A 366 13.80 -16.35 -1.13
CA GLN A 366 13.90 -15.02 -0.54
C GLN A 366 14.72 -14.07 -1.39
N VAL A 367 14.36 -12.79 -1.33
CA VAL A 367 15.14 -11.65 -1.83
C VAL A 367 15.42 -10.74 -0.64
N GLY A 368 16.66 -10.30 -0.45
CA GLY A 368 17.03 -9.51 0.73
C GLY A 368 17.03 -10.30 2.04
N ASP A 369 17.02 -9.59 3.17
CA ASP A 369 17.04 -10.20 4.51
C ASP A 369 15.62 -10.57 4.99
N CYS A 370 15.27 -11.85 4.82
CA CYS A 370 14.00 -12.40 5.31
C CYS A 370 14.17 -13.23 6.60
N SER A 371 15.30 -13.10 7.30
CA SER A 371 15.67 -13.99 8.43
C SER A 371 14.60 -14.08 9.52
N ALA A 372 13.88 -12.99 9.78
CA ALA A 372 12.79 -12.94 10.76
C ALA A 372 11.57 -13.79 10.38
N ALA A 373 11.37 -14.13 9.11
CA ALA A 373 10.20 -14.84 8.60
C ALA A 373 10.46 -16.29 8.17
N ILE A 374 11.69 -16.64 7.76
CA ILE A 374 12.00 -17.96 7.21
C ILE A 374 11.69 -19.09 8.19
N GLU A 375 12.18 -19.01 9.42
CA GLU A 375 11.98 -20.08 10.41
C GLU A 375 10.51 -20.20 10.87
N PRO A 376 9.79 -19.10 11.17
CA PRO A 376 8.36 -19.14 11.38
C PRO A 376 7.58 -19.73 10.19
N LEU A 377 7.91 -19.35 8.95
CA LEU A 377 7.26 -19.88 7.75
C LEU A 377 7.49 -21.38 7.60
N LYS A 378 8.74 -21.85 7.77
CA LYS A 378 9.03 -23.30 7.76
C LYS A 378 8.17 -24.05 8.77
N LYS A 379 8.09 -23.57 10.01
CA LYS A 379 7.26 -24.18 11.05
C LYS A 379 5.77 -24.17 10.71
N PHE A 380 5.27 -23.10 10.10
CA PHE A 380 3.90 -23.05 9.62
C PHE A 380 3.66 -24.11 8.53
N LEU A 381 4.51 -24.17 7.50
CA LEU A 381 4.38 -25.13 6.41
C LEU A 381 4.52 -26.59 6.89
N THR A 382 5.38 -26.88 7.87
CA THR A 382 5.56 -28.26 8.38
C THR A 382 4.53 -28.66 9.43
N ASN A 383 4.23 -27.77 10.38
CA ASN A 383 3.42 -28.14 11.55
C ASN A 383 1.94 -27.87 11.36
N TYR A 384 1.59 -26.84 10.58
CA TYR A 384 0.20 -26.47 10.33
C TYR A 384 -0.33 -27.08 9.04
N LEU A 385 0.45 -27.03 7.94
CA LEU A 385 0.08 -27.67 6.66
C LEU A 385 0.52 -29.14 6.56
N GLY A 386 1.24 -29.68 7.55
CA GLY A 386 1.69 -31.07 7.52
C GLY A 386 2.78 -31.38 6.47
N GLY A 387 3.38 -30.37 5.84
CA GLY A 387 4.37 -30.57 4.78
C GLY A 387 5.69 -31.17 5.25
N ALA A 388 6.35 -31.91 4.36
CA ALA A 388 7.69 -32.46 4.59
C ALA A 388 8.72 -31.72 3.75
N ILE A 389 9.79 -31.23 4.36
CA ILE A 389 10.89 -30.55 3.65
C ILE A 389 11.61 -31.58 2.76
N ASP A 390 11.65 -31.30 1.46
CA ASP A 390 12.26 -32.12 0.40
C ASP A 390 13.60 -31.53 -0.10
N GLY A 391 14.18 -30.65 0.71
CA GLY A 391 15.50 -30.06 0.47
C GLY A 391 15.46 -28.68 -0.19
N GLN A 392 16.59 -28.34 -0.81
CA GLN A 392 16.84 -27.05 -1.45
C GLN A 392 17.53 -27.29 -2.78
N ASP A 393 17.10 -26.59 -3.84
CA ASP A 393 17.74 -26.70 -5.15
C ASP A 393 19.03 -25.85 -5.26
N GLU A 394 19.70 -25.93 -6.41
CA GLU A 394 20.95 -25.21 -6.69
C GLU A 394 20.80 -23.67 -6.66
N ASN A 395 19.57 -23.18 -6.82
CA ASN A 395 19.23 -21.76 -6.81
C ASN A 395 18.79 -21.27 -5.43
N GLY A 396 18.81 -22.15 -4.44
CA GLY A 396 18.42 -21.84 -3.08
C GLY A 396 16.91 -21.89 -2.83
N ILE A 397 16.11 -22.42 -3.76
CA ILE A 397 14.67 -22.60 -3.59
C ILE A 397 14.44 -23.76 -2.62
N MET A 398 13.74 -23.49 -1.53
CA MET A 398 13.29 -24.51 -0.58
C MET A 398 12.07 -25.22 -1.15
N ARG A 399 12.03 -26.55 -1.07
CA ARG A 399 10.88 -27.37 -1.49
C ARG A 399 10.29 -28.11 -0.29
N LEU A 400 8.95 -28.16 -0.25
CA LEU A 400 8.18 -29.00 0.63
C LEU A 400 7.17 -29.82 -0.19
N VAL A 401 7.07 -31.10 0.12
CA VAL A 401 5.99 -31.97 -0.38
C VAL A 401 4.82 -31.86 0.59
N VAL A 402 3.61 -31.76 0.02
CA VAL A 402 2.34 -31.64 0.76
C VAL A 402 1.28 -32.55 0.14
N ASP A 403 0.16 -32.73 0.83
CA ASP A 403 -1.01 -33.50 0.38
C ASP A 403 -2.34 -32.80 0.72
N VAL A 404 -2.30 -31.47 0.87
CA VAL A 404 -3.39 -30.66 1.38
C VAL A 404 -4.34 -30.11 0.31
N PHE A 405 -3.90 -30.08 -0.95
CA PHE A 405 -4.73 -29.62 -2.05
C PHE A 405 -5.74 -30.70 -2.44
N LEU A 406 -6.98 -30.26 -2.66
CA LEU A 406 -8.11 -31.08 -3.05
C LEU A 406 -8.65 -30.58 -4.37
N SER A 407 -9.13 -31.50 -5.19
CA SER A 407 -9.88 -31.20 -6.42
C SER A 407 -11.16 -32.03 -6.46
N ARG A 408 -12.21 -31.47 -7.05
CA ARG A 408 -13.51 -32.15 -7.25
C ARG A 408 -14.07 -31.79 -8.62
N GLY A 409 -14.44 -32.81 -9.40
CA GLY A 409 -14.83 -32.61 -10.81
C GLY A 409 -13.77 -31.84 -11.59
N ALA A 410 -14.17 -31.20 -12.69
CA ALA A 410 -13.23 -30.58 -13.63
C ALA A 410 -12.65 -29.23 -13.15
N HIS A 411 -13.26 -28.56 -12.16
CA HIS A 411 -12.98 -27.15 -11.87
C HIS A 411 -12.83 -26.82 -10.38
N ASP A 412 -13.50 -27.55 -9.47
CA ASP A 412 -13.47 -27.20 -8.04
C ASP A 412 -12.14 -27.60 -7.41
N ASN A 413 -11.58 -26.70 -6.60
CA ASN A 413 -10.39 -26.95 -5.80
C ASN A 413 -10.38 -26.06 -4.55
N ASN A 414 -9.55 -26.41 -3.58
CA ASN A 414 -9.39 -25.65 -2.33
C ASN A 414 -8.17 -24.70 -2.33
N LEU A 415 -7.56 -24.43 -3.49
CA LEU A 415 -6.37 -23.59 -3.60
C LEU A 415 -6.59 -22.22 -2.96
N GLY A 416 -7.72 -21.56 -3.27
CA GLY A 416 -8.07 -20.25 -2.72
C GLY A 416 -8.13 -20.21 -1.19
N CYS A 417 -8.65 -21.26 -0.54
CA CYS A 417 -8.66 -21.37 0.92
C CYS A 417 -7.23 -21.44 1.49
N TRP A 418 -6.36 -22.23 0.86
CA TRP A 418 -4.96 -22.33 1.26
C TRP A 418 -4.18 -21.04 1.00
N THR A 419 -4.45 -20.35 -0.11
CA THR A 419 -3.92 -19.00 -0.38
C THR A 419 -4.24 -18.08 0.80
N MET A 420 -5.49 -18.06 1.27
CA MET A 420 -5.90 -17.22 2.38
C MET A 420 -5.25 -17.62 3.70
N ARG A 421 -5.04 -18.92 3.98
CA ARG A 421 -4.30 -19.33 5.19
C ARG A 421 -2.83 -18.91 5.17
N VAL A 422 -2.19 -18.96 4.00
CA VAL A 422 -0.82 -18.43 3.84
C VAL A 422 -0.82 -16.90 4.03
N CYS A 423 -1.82 -16.19 3.50
CA CYS A 423 -1.99 -14.75 3.71
C CYS A 423 -2.23 -14.40 5.18
N ASP A 424 -3.14 -15.08 5.89
CA ASP A 424 -3.39 -14.89 7.32
C ASP A 424 -2.08 -15.02 8.12
N PHE A 425 -1.27 -16.02 7.80
CA PHE A 425 0.01 -16.21 8.48
C PHE A 425 1.04 -15.11 8.13
N MET A 426 1.27 -14.86 6.84
CA MET A 426 2.30 -13.90 6.42
C MET A 426 1.92 -12.46 6.78
N VAL A 427 0.67 -12.09 6.53
CA VAL A 427 0.18 -10.72 6.73
C VAL A 427 -0.18 -10.48 8.19
N ASP A 428 -1.06 -11.29 8.76
CA ASP A 428 -1.59 -10.96 10.09
C ASP A 428 -0.66 -11.39 11.22
N ARG A 429 0.03 -12.53 11.06
CA ARG A 429 0.92 -13.03 12.10
C ARG A 429 2.33 -12.45 12.01
N LEU A 430 2.89 -12.31 10.80
CA LEU A 430 4.27 -11.81 10.61
C LEU A 430 4.35 -10.33 10.22
N GLY A 431 3.24 -9.70 9.83
CA GLY A 431 3.21 -8.28 9.46
C GLY A 431 3.79 -7.97 8.08
N TRP A 432 3.82 -8.94 7.16
CA TRP A 432 4.27 -8.74 5.78
C TRP A 432 3.12 -8.20 4.92
N SER A 433 3.43 -7.52 3.83
CA SER A 433 2.42 -7.11 2.86
C SER A 433 2.30 -8.11 1.74
N PHE A 434 1.06 -8.48 1.44
CA PHE A 434 0.72 -9.21 0.23
C PHE A 434 0.78 -8.28 -0.98
N VAL A 435 1.64 -8.62 -1.94
CA VAL A 435 1.91 -7.81 -3.14
C VAL A 435 1.30 -8.46 -4.39
N VAL A 436 1.41 -9.79 -4.51
CA VAL A 436 1.09 -10.51 -5.74
C VAL A 436 0.37 -11.82 -5.45
N CYS A 437 -0.61 -12.14 -6.30
CA CYS A 437 -1.27 -13.44 -6.37
C CYS A 437 -1.55 -13.78 -7.83
N ASN A 438 -0.87 -14.77 -8.40
CA ASN A 438 -1.10 -15.18 -9.79
C ASN A 438 -1.31 -16.67 -9.89
N VAL A 439 -2.13 -17.09 -10.83
CA VAL A 439 -2.49 -18.48 -11.07
C VAL A 439 -2.17 -18.81 -12.52
N CYS A 440 -1.42 -19.88 -12.73
CA CYS A 440 -1.33 -20.52 -14.03
C CYS A 440 -2.10 -21.83 -14.01
N ASN A 441 -2.98 -21.97 -15.00
CA ASN A 441 -3.67 -23.21 -15.29
C ASN A 441 -2.93 -23.89 -16.44
N LEU A 442 -2.49 -25.12 -16.20
CA LEU A 442 -1.70 -25.93 -17.13
C LEU A 442 -2.40 -27.28 -17.35
N GLY A 443 -2.09 -27.90 -18.48
CA GLY A 443 -2.63 -29.19 -18.86
C GLY A 443 -4.08 -29.11 -19.32
N GLU A 444 -4.60 -30.24 -19.81
CA GLU A 444 -5.97 -30.30 -20.35
C GLU A 444 -6.99 -29.79 -19.32
N ALA A 445 -7.78 -28.79 -19.70
CA ALA A 445 -8.78 -28.15 -18.85
C ALA A 445 -8.29 -27.45 -17.57
N GLY A 446 -6.99 -27.17 -17.45
CA GLY A 446 -6.42 -26.53 -16.25
C GLY A 446 -6.31 -27.48 -15.06
N ARG A 447 -6.12 -28.79 -15.33
CA ARG A 447 -5.98 -29.86 -14.33
C ARG A 447 -4.73 -29.73 -13.46
N CYS A 448 -3.70 -29.03 -13.92
CA CYS A 448 -2.51 -28.72 -13.13
C CYS A 448 -2.53 -27.23 -12.81
N ARG A 449 -2.62 -26.87 -11.53
CA ARG A 449 -2.64 -25.46 -11.12
C ARG A 449 -1.40 -25.12 -10.32
N GLU A 450 -0.78 -24.01 -10.68
CA GLU A 450 0.29 -23.38 -9.90
C GLU A 450 -0.13 -21.96 -9.53
N GLN A 451 0.19 -21.54 -8.32
CA GLN A 451 -0.07 -20.17 -7.87
C GLN A 451 1.16 -19.58 -7.22
N GLN A 452 1.59 -18.43 -7.72
CA GLN A 452 2.69 -17.66 -7.14
C GLN A 452 2.15 -16.57 -6.22
N LEU A 453 2.70 -16.51 -5.00
CA LEU A 453 2.43 -15.50 -3.99
C LEU A 453 3.70 -14.73 -3.70
N VAL A 454 3.63 -13.40 -3.67
CA VAL A 454 4.78 -12.57 -3.29
C VAL A 454 4.42 -11.69 -2.10
N PHE A 455 5.24 -11.77 -1.06
CA PHE A 455 5.15 -10.96 0.14
C PHE A 455 6.35 -10.03 0.23
N ARG A 456 6.11 -8.78 0.64
CA ARG A 456 7.15 -7.78 0.91
C ARG A 456 7.15 -7.41 2.38
N TYR A 457 8.34 -7.28 2.96
CA TYR A 457 8.48 -6.79 4.32
C TYR A 457 8.52 -5.25 4.34
N ASP A 458 7.49 -4.64 4.90
CA ASP A 458 7.39 -3.19 5.00
C ASP A 458 7.87 -2.65 6.37
N GLY A 459 8.57 -3.45 7.18
CA GLY A 459 9.11 -3.01 8.48
C GLY A 459 8.39 -3.62 9.70
N PRO A 460 8.82 -3.23 10.92
CA PRO A 460 8.42 -3.92 12.15
C PRO A 460 6.94 -3.68 12.49
N LEU A 461 6.15 -4.74 12.28
CA LEU A 461 4.83 -5.03 12.82
C LEU A 461 3.77 -3.93 12.61
N ARG A 462 2.86 -4.15 11.66
CA ARG A 462 1.48 -3.69 11.82
C ARG A 462 0.96 -4.33 13.10
N HIS A 463 0.85 -3.59 14.19
CA HIS A 463 0.01 -4.02 15.30
C HIS A 463 -1.41 -4.02 14.79
N LEU A 464 -1.89 -5.15 14.27
CA LEU A 464 -3.29 -5.35 13.99
C LEU A 464 -4.04 -5.13 15.30
N PRO A 465 -4.92 -4.12 15.38
CA PRO A 465 -5.76 -3.99 16.55
C PRO A 465 -6.58 -5.27 16.68
N VAL A 466 -6.64 -5.84 17.88
CA VAL A 466 -7.60 -6.91 18.16
C VAL A 466 -8.98 -6.37 17.83
N VAL A 467 -9.55 -6.77 16.70
CA VAL A 467 -10.94 -6.48 16.34
C VAL A 467 -11.79 -7.32 17.28
N ARG A 468 -12.11 -6.74 18.44
CA ARG A 468 -13.11 -7.34 19.32
C ARG A 468 -14.44 -7.35 18.58
N ASN A 469 -15.16 -8.45 18.69
CA ASN A 469 -16.58 -8.49 18.39
C ASN A 469 -17.29 -7.59 19.42
N LEU A 470 -17.32 -6.28 19.15
CA LEU A 470 -17.95 -5.27 20.00
C LEU A 470 -19.46 -5.17 19.71
N ASN A 471 -20.11 -6.31 19.49
CA ASN A 471 -21.57 -6.44 19.63
C ASN A 471 -21.92 -6.34 21.12
N HIS A 472 -21.50 -5.27 21.79
CA HIS A 472 -22.08 -4.91 23.07
C HIS A 472 -23.49 -4.45 22.78
N VAL A 473 -24.46 -5.13 23.37
CA VAL A 473 -25.81 -4.63 23.53
C VAL A 473 -25.68 -3.24 24.16
N LEU A 474 -26.21 -2.23 23.48
CA LEU A 474 -26.28 -0.86 24.00
C LEU A 474 -27.10 -0.89 25.29
N ASP A 475 -26.51 -0.42 26.39
CA ASP A 475 -27.30 -0.07 27.57
C ASP A 475 -27.95 1.29 27.29
N GLU A 476 -29.14 1.27 26.66
CA GLU A 476 -29.90 2.49 26.35
C GLU A 476 -30.12 3.38 27.59
N ALA A 477 -30.14 2.80 28.80
CA ALA A 477 -30.30 3.55 30.04
C ALA A 477 -29.06 4.42 30.36
N ALA A 478 -27.85 4.00 29.96
CA ALA A 478 -26.62 4.76 30.17
C ALA A 478 -26.53 6.03 29.30
N PHE A 479 -27.29 6.09 28.21
CA PHE A 479 -27.32 7.24 27.28
C PHE A 479 -28.51 8.18 27.53
N HIS A 480 -29.37 7.87 28.50
CA HIS A 480 -30.57 8.64 28.75
C HIS A 480 -30.24 10.06 29.23
N GLY A 481 -30.53 11.07 28.39
CA GLY A 481 -30.27 12.49 28.68
C GLY A 481 -28.95 13.03 28.12
N LEU A 482 -28.14 12.21 27.44
CA LEU A 482 -26.95 12.68 26.75
C LEU A 482 -27.34 13.49 25.51
N SER A 483 -27.00 14.79 25.49
CA SER A 483 -27.13 15.61 24.28
C SER A 483 -25.96 15.35 23.35
N LEU A 484 -26.18 14.60 22.28
CA LEU A 484 -25.17 14.40 21.24
C LEU A 484 -24.88 15.71 20.48
N PRO A 485 -23.66 15.87 19.94
CA PRO A 485 -23.31 17.08 19.20
C PRO A 485 -24.21 17.30 17.97
N PRO A 486 -24.70 18.52 17.73
CA PRO A 486 -25.72 18.79 16.69
C PRO A 486 -25.19 18.65 15.25
N TYR A 487 -23.88 18.56 15.07
CA TYR A 487 -23.24 18.40 13.76
C TYR A 487 -22.98 16.92 13.40
N TRP A 488 -23.35 15.97 14.26
CA TRP A 488 -23.34 14.55 13.91
C TRP A 488 -24.39 14.24 12.84
N LEU A 489 -24.08 13.32 11.93
CA LEU A 489 -24.85 13.06 10.71
C LEU A 489 -25.47 11.67 10.70
N ASN A 490 -24.91 10.70 11.42
CA ASN A 490 -25.35 9.31 11.31
C ASN A 490 -26.67 9.07 12.05
N GLU A 491 -27.75 8.88 11.30
CA GLU A 491 -29.09 8.68 11.86
C GLU A 491 -29.20 7.49 12.81
N ASP A 492 -28.43 6.41 12.60
CA ASP A 492 -28.43 5.26 13.50
C ASP A 492 -27.73 5.56 14.82
N VAL A 493 -26.68 6.38 14.81
CA VAL A 493 -26.01 6.82 16.06
C VAL A 493 -26.89 7.82 16.79
N LEU A 494 -27.45 8.81 16.09
CA LEU A 494 -28.35 9.82 16.64
C LEU A 494 -29.62 9.20 17.25
N ALA A 495 -30.12 8.12 16.65
CA ALA A 495 -31.27 7.38 17.16
C ALA A 495 -30.88 6.26 18.14
N HIS A 496 -29.62 6.18 18.57
CA HIS A 496 -29.08 5.15 19.48
C HIS A 496 -29.29 3.71 19.00
N ARG A 497 -29.43 3.48 17.69
CA ARG A 497 -29.46 2.13 17.07
C ARG A 497 -28.05 1.56 16.87
N LYS A 498 -27.04 2.43 16.81
CA LYS A 498 -25.61 2.10 16.78
C LYS A 498 -24.87 2.93 17.83
N ASN A 499 -23.86 2.34 18.47
CA ASN A 499 -23.01 3.06 19.43
C ASN A 499 -22.09 4.07 18.74
N ARG A 500 -21.64 3.75 17.52
CA ARG A 500 -20.63 4.53 16.82
C ARG A 500 -20.72 4.43 15.31
N SER A 501 -20.25 5.49 14.66
CA SER A 501 -19.92 5.51 13.24
C SER A 501 -18.65 6.32 13.00
N ILE A 502 -18.04 6.12 11.82
CA ILE A 502 -16.97 6.96 11.32
C ILE A 502 -17.50 7.58 10.03
N GLU A 503 -17.57 8.89 10.02
CA GLU A 503 -18.08 9.64 8.88
C GLU A 503 -16.93 10.31 8.13
N VAL A 504 -17.06 10.38 6.81
CA VAL A 504 -16.17 11.18 5.98
C VAL A 504 -16.43 12.65 6.27
N CYS A 505 -15.38 13.44 6.54
CA CYS A 505 -15.53 14.87 6.77
C CYS A 505 -16.01 15.58 5.50
N SER A 506 -16.86 16.59 5.69
CA SER A 506 -17.25 17.51 4.62
C SER A 506 -16.04 18.30 4.09
N GLN A 507 -16.16 18.87 2.89
CA GLN A 507 -15.12 19.74 2.33
C GLN A 507 -14.83 20.95 3.21
N ASP A 508 -15.85 21.51 3.87
CA ASP A 508 -15.68 22.63 4.80
C ASP A 508 -14.91 22.22 6.06
N GLU A 509 -15.15 21.02 6.59
CA GLU A 509 -14.37 20.48 7.71
C GLU A 509 -12.92 20.22 7.31
N VAL A 510 -12.69 19.64 6.12
CA VAL A 510 -11.34 19.45 5.57
C VAL A 510 -10.61 20.78 5.40
N ALA A 511 -11.28 21.82 4.89
CA ALA A 511 -10.71 23.15 4.76
C ALA A 511 -10.35 23.78 6.12
N ASN A 512 -11.23 23.68 7.12
CA ASN A 512 -10.96 24.20 8.46
C ASN A 512 -9.83 23.44 9.16
N LEU A 513 -9.74 22.13 8.98
CA LEU A 513 -8.61 21.32 9.45
C LEU A 513 -7.31 21.74 8.76
N GLN A 514 -7.35 22.03 7.45
CA GLN A 514 -6.19 22.56 6.72
C GLN A 514 -5.73 23.92 7.25
N GLU A 515 -6.65 24.81 7.63
CA GLU A 515 -6.32 26.09 8.27
C GLU A 515 -5.59 25.88 9.61
N ILE A 516 -6.10 24.98 10.47
CA ILE A 516 -5.42 24.62 11.73
C ILE A 516 -4.03 24.06 11.46
N PHE A 517 -3.90 23.20 10.45
CA PHE A 517 -2.61 22.63 10.06
C PHE A 517 -1.63 23.73 9.64
N ASP A 518 -2.04 24.64 8.76
CA ASP A 518 -1.17 25.69 8.24
C ASP A 518 -0.76 26.71 9.32
N GLU A 519 -1.69 27.10 10.19
CA GLU A 519 -1.44 28.08 11.28
C GLU A 519 -0.52 27.51 12.36
N THR A 520 -0.68 26.24 12.70
CA THR A 520 0.07 25.61 13.80
C THR A 520 1.35 24.90 13.34
N PHE A 521 1.65 24.89 12.04
CA PHE A 521 2.85 24.27 11.50
C PHE A 521 4.11 25.13 11.74
N LYS A 522 5.14 24.51 12.31
CA LYS A 522 6.46 25.13 12.49
C LYS A 522 7.55 24.30 11.81
N ARG A 523 8.45 24.97 11.07
CA ARG A 523 9.66 24.34 10.53
C ARG A 523 10.78 24.26 11.58
N ILE A 524 10.55 23.48 12.64
CA ILE A 524 11.51 23.23 13.73
C ILE A 524 11.75 21.72 13.88
N LEU A 525 13.01 21.31 13.78
CA LEU A 525 13.49 19.96 14.01
C LEU A 525 13.75 19.68 15.49
N THR A 526 13.30 18.52 15.96
CA THR A 526 13.78 17.94 17.21
C THR A 526 14.48 16.61 16.98
N ARG A 527 14.99 16.01 18.06
CA ARG A 527 15.63 14.68 18.04
C ARG A 527 14.66 13.55 17.71
N ASP A 528 13.35 13.80 17.83
CA ASP A 528 12.33 12.79 17.65
C ASP A 528 12.03 12.50 16.18
N ARG A 529 12.16 13.50 15.29
CA ARG A 529 11.94 13.31 13.85
C ARG A 529 12.83 12.19 13.30
N VAL A 530 12.19 11.26 12.59
CA VAL A 530 12.85 10.20 11.83
C VAL A 530 13.07 10.66 10.38
N TYR A 531 14.27 10.40 9.85
CA TYR A 531 14.60 10.69 8.46
C TYR A 531 13.85 9.73 7.53
N GLU A 532 13.21 10.28 6.50
CA GLU A 532 12.51 9.52 5.46
C GLU A 532 13.45 9.29 4.27
N TYR A 533 14.09 8.13 4.20
CA TYR A 533 14.99 7.79 3.09
C TYR A 533 14.31 7.76 1.72
N GLN A 534 12.99 7.62 1.69
CA GLN A 534 12.18 7.57 0.46
C GLN A 534 11.82 8.95 -0.07
N ALA A 535 12.07 10.04 0.67
CA ALA A 535 11.84 11.38 0.18
C ALA A 535 12.84 11.68 -0.96
N ARG A 536 12.35 12.11 -2.13
CA ARG A 536 13.18 12.58 -3.26
C ARG A 536 13.90 13.91 -2.97
N SER A 537 14.08 14.25 -1.70
CA SER A 537 14.63 15.52 -1.23
C SER A 537 15.57 15.29 -0.07
N ASN A 538 16.68 16.04 -0.03
CA ASN A 538 17.59 16.11 1.12
C ASN A 538 17.02 16.98 2.27
N GLU A 539 15.79 17.50 2.13
CA GLU A 539 15.11 18.28 3.15
C GLU A 539 14.47 17.37 4.20
N GLU A 540 14.88 17.51 5.48
CA GLU A 540 14.34 16.68 6.56
C GLU A 540 12.94 17.10 7.02
N MET A 541 12.52 18.35 6.78
CA MET A 541 11.21 18.88 7.20
C MET A 541 10.37 19.33 6.01
N PRO A 542 9.11 18.92 5.87
CA PRO A 542 8.25 19.45 4.83
C PRO A 542 8.06 20.97 4.97
N TYR A 543 7.65 21.61 3.88
CA TYR A 543 7.24 23.01 3.91
C TYR A 543 5.80 23.18 4.37
N ARG A 544 4.95 22.16 4.15
CA ARG A 544 3.53 22.14 4.51
C ARG A 544 3.06 20.72 4.75
N LEU A 545 2.09 20.56 5.64
CA LEU A 545 1.29 19.34 5.78
C LEU A 545 -0.04 19.58 5.08
N GLU A 546 -0.21 19.00 3.90
CA GLU A 546 -1.40 19.17 3.07
C GLU A 546 -2.43 18.10 3.47
N VAL A 547 -3.58 18.53 3.98
CA VAL A 547 -4.71 17.65 4.30
C VAL A 547 -5.29 17.11 3.00
N VAL A 548 -5.29 15.78 2.87
CA VAL A 548 -5.84 15.06 1.72
C VAL A 548 -7.27 14.61 2.03
N HIS A 549 -7.50 14.12 3.24
CA HIS A 549 -8.79 13.64 3.69
C HIS A 549 -8.91 13.69 5.21
N ALA A 550 -10.14 13.62 5.73
CA ALA A 550 -10.35 13.50 7.17
C ALA A 550 -11.60 12.67 7.47
N PHE A 551 -11.56 11.99 8.61
CA PHE A 551 -12.67 11.20 9.14
C PHE A 551 -13.06 11.71 10.51
N ARG A 552 -14.37 11.78 10.78
CA ARG A 552 -14.93 12.22 12.06
C ARG A 552 -15.47 11.03 12.84
N SER A 553 -15.17 10.96 14.14
CA SER A 553 -15.80 10.00 15.05
C SER A 553 -17.18 10.49 15.45
N GLU A 554 -18.18 9.64 15.30
CA GLU A 554 -19.49 9.78 15.93
C GLU A 554 -19.67 8.62 16.89
N ASN A 555 -18.99 8.72 18.04
CA ASN A 555 -18.91 7.64 19.04
C ASN A 555 -19.58 8.06 20.35
N ALA A 556 -20.79 7.58 20.59
CA ALA A 556 -21.63 7.99 21.71
C ALA A 556 -21.01 7.62 23.07
N GLU A 557 -20.41 6.42 23.20
CA GLU A 557 -19.78 5.99 24.45
C GLU A 557 -18.55 6.83 24.83
N LEU A 558 -17.69 7.14 23.86
CA LEU A 558 -16.53 8.00 24.13
C LEU A 558 -16.97 9.44 24.42
N TYR A 559 -18.01 9.92 23.74
CA TYR A 559 -18.55 11.25 23.98
C TYR A 559 -19.23 11.37 25.34
N LEU A 560 -19.95 10.33 25.79
CA LEU A 560 -20.52 10.27 27.14
C LEU A 560 -19.44 10.46 28.21
N LYS A 561 -18.36 9.67 28.14
CA LYS A 561 -17.21 9.77 29.06
C LYS A 561 -16.60 11.18 29.07
N PHE A 562 -16.48 11.79 27.88
CA PHE A 562 -16.00 13.16 27.74
C PHE A 562 -16.95 14.17 28.37
N ALA A 563 -18.26 14.04 28.13
CA ALA A 563 -19.29 14.90 28.69
C ALA A 563 -19.35 14.79 30.23
N GLU A 564 -19.28 13.58 30.80
CA GLU A 564 -19.20 13.36 32.25
C GLU A 564 -18.00 14.10 32.86
N ARG A 565 -16.81 13.95 32.26
CA ARG A 565 -15.62 14.68 32.74
C ARG A 565 -15.75 16.18 32.57
N ARG A 566 -16.46 16.64 31.53
CA ARG A 566 -16.73 18.05 31.28
C ARG A 566 -17.68 18.67 32.31
N GLU A 567 -18.65 17.91 32.82
CA GLU A 567 -19.53 18.33 33.91
C GLU A 567 -18.79 18.50 35.25
N GLU A 568 -17.71 17.72 35.47
CA GLU A 568 -16.84 17.87 36.63
C GLU A 568 -16.00 19.16 36.61
N TYR A 569 -15.82 19.78 35.44
CA TYR A 569 -14.99 20.98 35.27
C TYR A 569 -15.70 22.26 35.74
N LYS A 570 -15.13 22.91 36.75
CA LYS A 570 -15.72 24.08 37.44
C LYS A 570 -15.20 25.43 36.94
N GLY A 571 -14.51 25.45 35.80
CA GLY A 571 -13.80 26.64 35.30
C GLY A 571 -12.38 26.76 35.87
N GLY A 572 -11.61 27.72 35.36
CA GLY A 572 -10.20 27.88 35.67
C GLY A 572 -9.53 28.94 34.79
N TRP A 573 -8.21 28.85 34.61
CA TRP A 573 -7.41 29.70 33.71
C TRP A 573 -6.80 28.85 32.58
N PRO A 574 -7.64 28.25 31.71
CA PRO A 574 -7.16 27.30 30.74
C PRO A 574 -6.23 27.94 29.72
N LEU A 575 -5.10 27.27 29.48
CA LEU A 575 -4.16 27.68 28.44
C LEU A 575 -4.80 27.44 27.07
N LYS A 576 -5.03 28.52 26.31
CA LYS A 576 -5.50 28.39 24.92
C LYS A 576 -4.39 27.87 24.03
N ALA A 577 -4.66 26.75 23.36
CA ALA A 577 -3.78 26.21 22.32
C ALA A 577 -3.80 27.10 21.07
N LYS A 578 -2.72 27.03 20.28
CA LYS A 578 -2.62 27.78 19.01
C LYS A 578 -3.68 27.42 17.97
N SER A 579 -4.28 26.24 18.07
CA SER A 579 -5.37 25.79 17.19
C SER A 579 -6.61 26.67 17.24
N HIS A 580 -6.79 27.47 18.30
CA HIS A 580 -7.86 28.48 18.39
C HIS A 580 -7.73 29.61 17.36
N GLY A 581 -6.54 29.81 16.77
CA GLY A 581 -6.25 30.89 15.82
C GLY A 581 -6.75 30.67 14.39
N ALA A 582 -7.28 29.48 14.06
CA ALA A 582 -7.63 29.07 12.70
C ALA A 582 -8.80 28.07 12.73
N GLY A 583 -9.42 27.72 11.58
CA GLY A 583 -10.50 26.73 11.55
C GLY A 583 -11.73 27.14 12.36
N SER A 584 -12.22 28.36 12.11
CA SER A 584 -13.28 29.00 12.89
C SER A 584 -14.52 28.11 13.08
N MET A 585 -15.01 27.47 12.02
CA MET A 585 -16.24 26.67 12.05
C MET A 585 -16.12 25.44 12.97
N ILE A 586 -14.95 24.80 13.01
CA ILE A 586 -14.75 23.66 13.93
C ILE A 586 -14.46 24.15 15.35
N ASN A 587 -13.71 25.24 15.54
CA ASN A 587 -13.42 25.79 16.86
C ASN A 587 -14.64 26.40 17.56
N GLU A 588 -15.65 26.87 16.83
CA GLU A 588 -16.96 27.28 17.39
C GLU A 588 -17.68 26.14 18.13
N ARG A 589 -17.30 24.88 17.88
CA ARG A 589 -17.84 23.69 18.56
C ARG A 589 -17.23 23.45 19.94
N LEU A 590 -16.13 24.14 20.29
CA LEU A 590 -15.42 23.98 21.56
C LEU A 590 -16.10 24.78 22.67
N LEU A 591 -16.12 24.21 23.88
CA LEU A 591 -16.51 24.93 25.09
C LEU A 591 -15.29 25.54 25.80
N GLU A 592 -15.53 26.37 26.81
CA GLU A 592 -14.46 26.92 27.66
C GLU A 592 -13.62 25.78 28.28
N GLY A 593 -12.30 25.97 28.31
CA GLY A 593 -11.36 24.95 28.79
C GLY A 593 -10.98 23.89 27.77
N GLU A 594 -11.65 23.84 26.61
CA GLU A 594 -11.35 22.88 25.55
C GLU A 594 -10.37 23.45 24.50
N SER A 595 -9.64 22.55 23.85
CA SER A 595 -8.77 22.88 22.72
C SER A 595 -8.65 21.69 21.79
N TYR A 596 -8.49 21.97 20.49
CA TYR A 596 -8.05 20.96 19.54
C TYR A 596 -6.54 20.75 19.64
N LEU A 597 -6.11 19.53 19.91
CA LEU A 597 -4.70 19.15 20.00
C LEU A 597 -4.40 17.97 19.10
N ALA A 598 -3.18 17.93 18.55
CA ALA A 598 -2.76 16.94 17.57
C ALA A 598 -2.05 15.76 18.22
N HIS A 599 -2.29 14.54 17.73
CA HIS A 599 -1.55 13.33 18.11
C HIS A 599 -1.14 12.55 16.85
N GLY A 600 0.16 12.46 16.58
CA GLY A 600 0.69 11.80 15.38
C GLY A 600 0.80 10.30 15.55
N THR A 601 0.40 9.55 14.53
CA THR A 601 0.43 8.08 14.53
C THR A 601 0.43 7.56 13.08
N ASN A 602 0.11 6.29 12.85
CA ASN A 602 -0.14 5.77 11.50
C ASN A 602 -1.66 5.69 11.20
N PRO A 603 -2.07 5.65 9.92
CA PRO A 603 -3.48 5.61 9.55
C PRO A 603 -4.27 4.50 10.27
N SER A 604 -3.74 3.27 10.30
CA SER A 604 -4.39 2.14 11.00
C SER A 604 -4.66 2.44 12.48
N SER A 605 -3.69 3.00 13.19
CA SER A 605 -3.80 3.34 14.61
C SER A 605 -4.72 4.53 14.85
N ALA A 606 -4.66 5.57 14.01
CA ALA A 606 -5.58 6.71 14.09
C ALA A 606 -7.05 6.23 14.01
N MET A 607 -7.33 5.35 13.05
CA MET A 607 -8.68 4.80 12.90
C MET A 607 -9.09 3.87 14.05
N ALA A 608 -8.15 3.10 14.61
CA ALA A 608 -8.42 2.28 15.80
C ALA A 608 -8.76 3.16 17.02
N ILE A 609 -8.02 4.26 17.20
CA ILE A 609 -8.25 5.22 18.29
C ILE A 609 -9.59 5.96 18.10
N LEU A 610 -9.96 6.35 16.88
CA LEU A 610 -11.31 6.90 16.61
C LEU A 610 -12.42 5.95 17.06
N LYS A 611 -12.25 4.63 16.85
CA LYS A 611 -13.25 3.61 17.22
C LYS A 611 -13.28 3.31 18.73
N GLY A 612 -12.12 3.33 19.38
CA GLY A 612 -11.94 2.73 20.71
C GLY A 612 -11.44 3.67 21.81
N GLY A 613 -11.07 4.91 21.48
CA GLY A 613 -10.44 5.85 22.40
C GLY A 613 -8.95 5.58 22.61
N PHE A 614 -8.31 6.46 23.40
CA PHE A 614 -6.95 6.23 23.90
C PHE A 614 -6.94 5.21 25.02
N LYS A 615 -5.79 4.56 25.24
CA LYS A 615 -5.55 3.70 26.40
C LYS A 615 -4.23 4.06 27.06
N LEU A 616 -4.27 4.45 28.33
CA LEU A 616 -3.12 4.80 29.16
C LEU A 616 -2.18 3.62 29.37
N ASP A 617 -2.69 2.38 29.35
CA ASP A 617 -1.86 1.16 29.39
C ASP A 617 -0.92 1.03 28.19
N HIS A 618 -1.17 1.77 27.11
CA HIS A 618 -0.30 1.84 25.93
C HIS A 618 0.57 3.10 25.90
N ALA A 619 0.40 4.04 26.83
CA ALA A 619 1.21 5.24 26.91
C ALA A 619 2.68 4.88 27.22
N GLY A 620 3.61 5.49 26.48
CA GLY A 620 5.06 5.21 26.60
C GLY A 620 5.57 3.95 25.89
N SER A 621 4.69 3.14 25.28
CA SER A 621 5.09 1.90 24.59
C SER A 621 5.84 2.11 23.26
N ALA A 622 5.63 3.25 22.59
CA ALA A 622 6.26 3.59 21.31
C ALA A 622 7.34 4.68 21.41
N THR A 623 7.26 5.58 22.40
CA THR A 623 8.09 6.80 22.52
C THR A 623 8.34 7.17 23.99
N GLY A 624 9.39 7.94 24.27
CA GLY A 624 9.79 8.28 25.64
C GLY A 624 8.78 9.14 26.42
N THR A 625 8.76 9.00 27.75
CA THR A 625 7.85 9.67 28.70
C THR A 625 8.52 10.89 29.36
N MET A 626 8.95 11.88 28.55
CA MET A 626 9.78 13.01 29.04
C MET A 626 9.16 13.76 30.24
N PHE A 627 7.83 13.83 30.31
CA PHE A 627 7.09 14.56 31.34
C PHE A 627 6.22 13.65 32.24
N GLY A 628 6.41 12.33 32.17
CA GLY A 628 5.60 11.33 32.89
C GLY A 628 4.70 10.50 31.97
N ASN A 629 3.94 9.59 32.58
CA ASN A 629 3.07 8.66 31.85
C ASN A 629 1.67 9.27 31.58
N GLY A 630 1.26 9.32 30.31
CA GLY A 630 -0.03 9.87 29.91
C GLY A 630 -0.21 9.89 28.39
N VAL A 631 -1.35 10.41 27.93
CA VAL A 631 -1.63 10.67 26.51
C VAL A 631 -0.96 11.98 26.10
N TYR A 632 0.04 11.90 25.22
CA TYR A 632 0.79 13.05 24.72
C TYR A 632 0.10 13.67 23.50
N MET A 633 -0.04 14.99 23.50
CA MET A 633 -0.55 15.77 22.38
C MET A 633 0.27 17.05 22.21
N ALA A 634 0.17 17.67 21.04
CA ALA A 634 0.81 18.95 20.78
C ALA A 634 -0.18 19.95 20.19
N GLU A 635 0.00 21.22 20.52
CA GLU A 635 -0.75 22.31 19.87
C GLU A 635 -0.22 22.64 18.46
N CYS A 636 0.99 22.18 18.12
CA CYS A 636 1.61 22.36 16.81
C CYS A 636 1.61 21.03 16.05
N VAL A 637 0.94 20.97 14.90
CA VAL A 637 0.88 19.75 14.09
C VAL A 637 2.26 19.24 13.67
N SER A 638 3.25 20.13 13.52
CA SER A 638 4.61 19.74 13.14
C SER A 638 5.36 18.97 14.23
N LYS A 639 4.96 19.08 15.51
CA LYS A 639 5.50 18.21 16.58
C LYS A 639 4.90 16.82 16.50
N SER A 640 3.57 16.75 16.35
CA SER A 640 2.85 15.49 16.18
C SER A 640 3.30 14.75 14.92
N ASP A 641 3.58 15.47 13.83
CA ASP A 641 4.15 14.92 12.59
C ASP A 641 5.47 14.15 12.81
N GLU A 642 6.29 14.49 13.81
CA GLU A 642 7.52 13.73 14.10
C GLU A 642 7.26 12.28 14.54
N TYR A 643 6.03 12.00 14.99
CA TYR A 643 5.57 10.66 15.39
C TYR A 643 4.66 10.01 14.36
N ALA A 644 4.18 10.77 13.38
CA ALA A 644 3.33 10.25 12.34
C ALA A 644 4.13 9.43 11.32
N ARG A 645 3.51 8.35 10.87
CA ARG A 645 4.05 7.40 9.87
C ARG A 645 2.94 7.03 8.89
N ASP A 646 3.30 6.49 7.73
CA ASP A 646 2.35 5.77 6.92
C ASP A 646 2.16 4.34 7.47
N ASP A 647 1.31 3.53 6.86
CA ASP A 647 1.13 2.12 7.22
C ASP A 647 2.21 1.20 6.60
N ASN A 648 3.37 1.78 6.24
CA ASN A 648 4.48 1.23 5.46
C ASN A 648 3.97 0.41 4.26
N GLY A 649 3.74 1.05 3.11
CA GLY A 649 3.29 0.30 1.92
C GLY A 649 1.87 -0.27 2.00
N GLY A 650 1.06 0.21 2.96
CA GLY A 650 -0.38 -0.05 3.03
C GLY A 650 -1.16 0.62 1.89
N THR A 651 -2.49 0.67 2.01
CA THR A 651 -3.40 1.08 0.92
C THR A 651 -3.19 2.51 0.41
N PHE A 652 -2.60 3.40 1.22
CA PHE A 652 -2.25 4.77 0.84
C PHE A 652 -0.77 5.03 1.18
N PRO A 653 0.16 4.50 0.37
CA PRO A 653 1.57 4.62 0.68
C PRO A 653 1.97 6.11 0.71
N GLY A 654 2.84 6.48 1.66
CA GLY A 654 3.30 7.86 1.86
C GLY A 654 2.27 8.89 2.34
N LEU A 655 1.02 8.49 2.64
CA LEU A 655 0.10 9.34 3.41
C LEU A 655 0.27 9.08 4.90
N MET A 656 0.38 10.17 5.64
CA MET A 656 0.53 10.18 7.09
C MET A 656 -0.82 10.38 7.75
N ALA A 657 -0.95 9.96 9.01
CA ALA A 657 -2.13 10.26 9.81
C ALA A 657 -1.80 10.96 11.12
N MET A 658 -2.71 11.82 11.55
CA MET A 658 -2.73 12.32 12.92
C MET A 658 -4.16 12.51 13.38
N LEU A 659 -4.38 12.37 14.67
CA LEU A 659 -5.65 12.69 15.29
C LEU A 659 -5.68 14.17 15.65
N ILE A 660 -6.82 14.82 15.43
CA ILE A 660 -7.17 16.11 16.02
C ILE A 660 -8.22 15.83 17.08
N CYS A 661 -7.79 15.91 18.33
CA CYS A 661 -8.57 15.53 19.49
C CYS A 661 -9.16 16.77 20.15
N ARG A 662 -10.44 16.70 20.49
CA ARG A 662 -11.05 17.65 21.41
C ARG A 662 -10.60 17.28 22.82
N SER A 663 -9.84 18.17 23.43
CA SER A 663 -9.23 17.93 24.72
C SER A 663 -9.65 18.97 25.73
N LEU A 664 -10.12 18.53 26.90
CA LEU A 664 -10.40 19.39 28.06
C LEU A 664 -9.07 19.67 28.78
N VAL A 665 -8.42 20.77 28.39
CA VAL A 665 -7.14 21.21 28.95
C VAL A 665 -7.29 21.57 30.43
N GLY A 666 -8.41 22.21 30.80
CA GLY A 666 -8.67 22.61 32.18
C GLY A 666 -7.55 23.50 32.74
N ASP A 667 -7.19 23.31 34.00
CA ASP A 667 -6.06 24.00 34.65
C ASP A 667 -4.75 23.22 34.51
N PRO A 668 -3.77 23.72 33.72
CA PRO A 668 -2.55 22.99 33.42
C PRO A 668 -1.44 23.19 34.47
N TYR A 669 -0.71 22.12 34.77
CA TYR A 669 0.56 22.13 35.48
C TYR A 669 1.73 22.35 34.51
N ILE A 670 2.23 23.59 34.42
CA ILE A 670 3.26 23.98 33.45
C ILE A 670 4.67 23.68 33.98
N VAL A 671 5.45 22.92 33.20
CA VAL A 671 6.85 22.59 33.49
C VAL A 671 7.73 22.82 32.26
N GLN A 672 9.00 23.18 32.46
CA GLN A 672 9.94 23.44 31.36
C GLN A 672 11.07 22.40 31.27
N ASP A 673 11.30 21.67 32.37
CA ASP A 673 12.37 20.69 32.52
C ASP A 673 11.84 19.26 32.43
N PRO A 674 12.57 18.34 31.79
CA PRO A 674 12.23 16.92 31.78
C PRO A 674 12.14 16.34 33.20
N GLY A 675 11.18 15.44 33.42
CA GLY A 675 10.93 14.77 34.69
C GLY A 675 9.48 14.32 34.80
N ASP A 676 9.20 13.29 35.60
CA ASP A 676 7.82 12.85 35.82
C ASP A 676 7.03 13.91 36.61
N ALA A 677 6.28 14.74 35.89
CA ALA A 677 5.47 15.82 36.44
C ALA A 677 4.01 15.38 36.68
N VAL A 678 3.59 14.21 36.18
CA VAL A 678 2.21 13.73 36.28
C VAL A 678 1.82 13.49 37.74
N THR A 679 2.72 12.89 38.52
CA THR A 679 2.49 12.65 39.96
C THR A 679 2.28 13.97 40.73
N ALA A 680 3.09 14.98 40.43
CA ALA A 680 2.98 16.30 41.06
C ALA A 680 1.71 17.05 40.63
N ALA A 681 1.34 16.98 39.34
CA ALA A 681 0.14 17.60 38.81
C ALA A 681 -1.14 17.01 39.45
N LYS A 682 -1.21 15.67 39.57
CA LYS A 682 -2.31 14.99 40.27
C LYS A 682 -2.42 15.42 41.72
N ALA A 683 -1.29 15.49 42.43
CA ALA A 683 -1.27 15.93 43.83
C ALA A 683 -1.69 17.40 44.00
N ALA A 684 -1.41 18.23 42.99
CA ALA A 684 -1.83 19.63 42.95
C ALA A 684 -3.28 19.84 42.48
N GLY A 685 -4.01 18.76 42.13
CA GLY A 685 -5.38 18.84 41.63
C GLY A 685 -5.50 19.49 40.24
N MET A 686 -4.42 19.43 39.45
CA MET A 686 -4.38 19.98 38.10
C MET A 686 -5.00 19.01 37.10
N ASP A 687 -5.46 19.51 35.96
CA ASP A 687 -6.16 18.71 34.96
C ASP A 687 -5.21 18.07 33.93
N CYS A 688 -4.08 18.70 33.64
CA CYS A 688 -3.06 18.14 32.75
C CYS A 688 -1.66 18.66 33.08
N VAL A 689 -0.62 18.09 32.45
CA VAL A 689 0.74 18.68 32.44
C VAL A 689 0.97 19.36 31.10
N VAL A 690 1.63 20.52 31.12
CA VAL A 690 2.13 21.20 29.92
C VAL A 690 3.65 21.27 29.97
N GLY A 691 4.31 20.53 29.08
CA GLY A 691 5.75 20.62 28.86
C GLY A 691 6.08 21.79 27.93
N ASP A 692 6.44 22.94 28.49
CA ASP A 692 6.74 24.16 27.75
C ASP A 692 8.22 24.27 27.38
N ARG A 693 8.63 23.46 26.38
CA ARG A 693 9.98 23.55 25.78
C ARG A 693 10.12 24.72 24.82
N GLU A 694 9.00 25.28 24.36
CA GLU A 694 8.99 26.45 23.50
C GLU A 694 9.58 27.68 24.19
N SER A 695 9.14 28.01 25.39
CA SER A 695 9.71 29.15 26.14
C SER A 695 11.17 28.92 26.56
N LYS A 696 11.57 27.65 26.77
CA LYS A 696 12.93 27.32 27.25
C LYS A 696 13.98 27.20 26.16
N VAL A 697 13.66 26.52 25.05
CA VAL A 697 14.62 26.22 23.97
C VAL A 697 14.08 26.53 22.57
N GLY A 698 12.91 27.19 22.46
CA GLY A 698 12.36 27.64 21.19
C GLY A 698 11.76 26.54 20.33
N THR A 699 11.34 25.40 20.90
CA THR A 699 10.72 24.28 20.15
C THR A 699 9.19 24.28 20.25
N TYR A 700 8.63 23.36 21.05
CA TYR A 700 7.22 23.01 21.06
C TYR A 700 6.67 22.95 22.50
N ARG A 701 5.35 23.12 22.63
CA ARG A 701 4.59 22.79 23.84
C ARG A 701 3.84 21.49 23.63
N GLU A 702 3.93 20.60 24.61
CA GLU A 702 3.25 19.31 24.63
C GLU A 702 2.34 19.23 25.85
N PHE A 703 1.20 18.57 25.69
CA PHE A 703 0.16 18.41 26.69
C PHE A 703 0.05 16.93 27.05
N ILE A 704 0.03 16.62 28.33
CA ILE A 704 0.00 15.25 28.84
C ILE A 704 -1.23 15.08 29.71
N PHE A 705 -2.15 14.24 29.25
CA PHE A 705 -3.39 13.89 29.94
C PHE A 705 -3.23 12.54 30.64
N PHE A 706 -3.69 12.47 31.88
CA PHE A 706 -3.62 11.26 32.72
C PHE A 706 -5.01 10.73 33.13
N ASP A 707 -6.07 11.27 32.52
CA ASP A 707 -7.43 10.76 32.51
C ASP A 707 -7.91 10.74 31.05
N GLU A 708 -8.22 9.56 30.52
CA GLU A 708 -8.66 9.38 29.13
C GLU A 708 -9.97 10.11 28.82
N ARG A 709 -10.81 10.32 29.84
CA ARG A 709 -12.09 11.02 29.69
C ARG A 709 -11.91 12.49 29.30
N GLN A 710 -10.73 13.08 29.48
CA GLN A 710 -10.43 14.44 29.04
C GLN A 710 -10.17 14.56 27.54
N VAL A 711 -10.16 13.46 26.80
CA VAL A 711 -9.76 13.43 25.40
C VAL A 711 -10.80 12.70 24.57
N TYR A 712 -11.42 13.43 23.65
CA TYR A 712 -12.26 12.86 22.61
C TYR A 712 -11.51 12.90 21.26
N PRO A 713 -11.09 11.75 20.70
CA PRO A 713 -10.50 11.71 19.36
C PRO A 713 -11.59 12.01 18.33
N GLU A 714 -11.69 13.27 17.91
CA GLU A 714 -12.81 13.73 17.08
C GLU A 714 -12.54 13.54 15.59
N TYR A 715 -11.31 13.83 15.14
CA TYR A 715 -10.93 13.64 13.73
C TYR A 715 -9.67 12.79 13.58
N ALA A 716 -9.62 11.93 12.57
CA ALA A 716 -8.36 11.45 11.99
C ALA A 716 -8.14 12.17 10.67
N VAL A 717 -7.04 12.91 10.60
CA VAL A 717 -6.64 13.70 9.45
C VAL A 717 -5.54 12.96 8.70
N ILE A 718 -5.79 12.74 7.42
CA ILE A 718 -4.91 12.08 6.48
C ILE A 718 -4.26 13.15 5.64
N TYR A 719 -2.93 13.21 5.67
CA TYR A 719 -2.21 14.32 5.08
C TYR A 719 -0.94 13.86 4.36
N ARG A 720 -0.49 14.71 3.45
CA ARG A 720 0.72 14.56 2.68
C ARG A 720 1.77 15.57 3.14
N ARG A 721 3.02 15.12 3.25
CA ARG A 721 4.18 15.99 3.47
C ARG A 721 4.59 16.64 2.13
N GLN A 722 4.56 17.97 2.05
CA GLN A 722 4.95 18.71 0.85
C GLN A 722 6.39 19.25 0.97
N TYR A 723 7.33 18.61 0.27
CA TYR A 723 8.75 18.99 0.26
C TYR A 723 9.11 19.91 -0.92
N GLU A 724 8.24 20.04 -1.92
CA GLU A 724 8.48 20.91 -3.08
C GLU A 724 8.07 22.36 -2.77
N ALA A 725 9.06 23.24 -2.60
CA ALA A 725 8.82 24.64 -2.27
C ALA A 725 7.93 25.36 -3.32
N SER A 726 7.96 24.95 -4.58
CA SER A 726 7.13 25.51 -5.65
C SER A 726 5.63 25.25 -5.43
N LYS A 727 5.27 24.13 -4.80
CA LYS A 727 3.89 23.68 -4.57
C LYS A 727 3.25 24.23 -3.30
N VAL A 728 3.97 25.03 -2.51
CA VAL A 728 3.46 25.59 -1.24
C VAL A 728 3.32 27.11 -1.28
N PRO A 729 2.40 27.71 -0.50
CA PRO A 729 2.28 29.16 -0.38
C PRO A 729 3.60 29.82 0.04
N LYS A 730 3.91 31.01 -0.51
CA LYS A 730 5.17 31.72 -0.23
C LYS A 730 5.42 31.93 1.26
N LEU A 731 4.37 32.16 2.05
CA LEU A 731 4.46 32.37 3.50
C LEU A 731 4.98 31.14 4.26
N MET A 732 4.79 29.93 3.72
CA MET A 732 5.24 28.68 4.34
C MET A 732 6.66 28.28 3.93
N ARG A 733 7.27 28.95 2.94
CA ARG A 733 8.64 28.72 2.45
C ARG A 733 9.72 29.27 3.39
N LYS A 734 9.52 29.14 4.71
CA LYS A 734 10.46 29.56 5.76
C LYS A 734 11.62 28.58 5.85
N THR A 735 12.78 28.95 6.39
CA THR A 735 13.90 28.00 6.60
C THR A 735 13.68 27.12 7.82
N THR A 736 14.12 25.86 7.76
CA THR A 736 14.14 24.95 8.92
C THR A 736 15.13 25.41 9.99
N SER A 737 14.74 25.26 11.26
CA SER A 737 15.59 25.49 12.44
C SER A 737 15.61 24.24 13.34
N GLY A 738 16.47 24.18 14.35
CA GLY A 738 16.67 22.98 15.17
C GLY A 738 17.60 21.95 14.52
N THR A 739 17.73 20.76 15.11
CA THR A 739 18.53 19.65 14.58
C THR A 739 18.06 18.31 15.16
N THR A 740 18.14 17.26 14.34
CA THR A 740 17.91 15.86 14.78
C THR A 740 19.10 15.31 15.58
N GLY A 741 20.29 15.88 15.38
CA GLY A 741 21.56 15.36 15.89
C GLY A 741 22.03 14.07 15.22
N ARG A 742 21.36 13.61 14.15
CA ARG A 742 21.65 12.34 13.46
C ARG A 742 22.65 12.48 12.33
N ASN A 743 22.84 13.69 11.82
CA ASN A 743 23.80 13.97 10.77
C ASN A 743 25.11 14.47 11.34
N TRP A 744 26.16 14.31 10.55
CA TRP A 744 27.37 15.10 10.74
C TRP A 744 27.00 16.57 10.71
N GLN A 745 27.66 17.38 11.54
CA GLN A 745 27.34 18.80 11.63
C GLN A 745 28.59 19.62 11.37
N VAL A 746 28.40 20.77 10.72
CA VAL A 746 29.43 21.79 10.51
C VAL A 746 29.14 23.01 11.36
N GLN A 747 30.18 23.57 11.98
CA GLN A 747 30.07 24.78 12.78
C GLN A 747 30.05 26.00 11.85
N LEU A 748 28.87 26.60 11.70
CA LEU A 748 28.70 27.90 11.06
C LEU A 748 28.73 29.04 12.08
N ASP A 749 28.73 30.28 11.59
CA ASP A 749 28.84 31.48 12.43
C ASP A 749 27.63 31.63 13.37
N LYS A 750 26.48 31.11 12.94
CA LYS A 750 25.22 31.07 13.71
C LYS A 750 25.02 29.77 14.51
N GLY A 751 26.03 28.91 14.59
CA GLY A 751 25.98 27.63 15.30
C GLY A 751 26.15 26.40 14.41
N TRP A 752 25.98 25.22 15.02
CA TRP A 752 26.05 23.94 14.32
C TRP A 752 24.89 23.79 13.33
N ARG A 753 25.20 23.28 12.14
CA ARG A 753 24.24 22.94 11.08
C ARG A 753 24.48 21.54 10.58
N ASP A 754 23.41 20.83 10.26
CA ASP A 754 23.50 19.50 9.67
C ASP A 754 24.13 19.57 8.26
N ILE A 755 25.05 18.65 8.01
CA ILE A 755 25.55 18.33 6.67
C ILE A 755 24.47 17.48 5.99
N PRO A 756 24.23 17.67 4.67
CA PRO A 756 23.21 16.92 3.94
C PRO A 756 23.22 15.40 4.22
N PRO A 757 22.06 14.74 4.37
CA PRO A 757 21.95 13.34 4.81
C PRO A 757 22.71 12.32 3.94
N ASP A 758 22.73 12.54 2.63
CA ASP A 758 23.47 11.76 1.64
C ASP A 758 24.99 11.82 1.91
N VAL A 759 25.54 13.02 2.06
CA VAL A 759 26.96 13.21 2.39
C VAL A 759 27.26 12.73 3.81
N SER A 760 26.38 12.97 4.77
CA SER A 760 26.49 12.46 6.14
C SER A 760 26.58 10.93 6.18
N SER A 761 25.79 10.24 5.35
CA SER A 761 25.82 8.77 5.21
C SER A 761 27.14 8.27 4.63
N GLU A 762 27.73 9.00 3.70
CA GLU A 762 29.05 8.70 3.15
C GLU A 762 30.17 8.97 4.16
N LEU A 763 30.07 10.05 4.94
CA LEU A 763 31.01 10.34 6.03
C LEU A 763 30.96 9.24 7.11
N ASN A 764 29.79 8.69 7.41
CA ASN A 764 29.65 7.53 8.30
C ASN A 764 30.34 6.27 7.75
N ARG A 765 30.16 5.97 6.46
CA ARG A 765 30.86 4.85 5.79
C ARG A 765 32.37 5.06 5.81
N ALA A 766 32.81 6.24 5.39
CA ALA A 766 34.21 6.63 5.40
C ALA A 766 34.83 6.54 6.81
N GLU A 767 34.11 6.98 7.86
CA GLU A 767 34.57 6.83 9.25
C GLU A 767 34.67 5.35 9.66
N ALA A 768 33.70 4.51 9.30
CA ALA A 768 33.69 3.07 9.57
C ALA A 768 34.82 2.33 8.84
N ASP A 769 35.12 2.73 7.61
CA ASP A 769 36.16 2.15 6.76
C ASP A 769 37.57 2.70 7.08
N GLY A 770 37.68 3.58 8.08
CA GLY A 770 38.97 4.18 8.48
C GLY A 770 39.53 5.19 7.47
N VAL A 771 38.70 5.69 6.56
CA VAL A 771 39.07 6.71 5.57
C VAL A 771 39.40 8.02 6.29
N ARG A 772 40.58 8.57 6.00
CA ARG A 772 41.06 9.80 6.64
C ARG A 772 40.42 11.06 6.08
N GLN A 773 40.30 11.13 4.76
CA GLN A 773 39.75 12.28 4.03
C GLN A 773 38.76 11.83 2.98
N LEU A 774 37.63 12.52 2.91
CA LEU A 774 36.60 12.31 1.90
C LEU A 774 36.34 13.63 1.17
N GLU A 775 36.42 13.61 -0.16
CA GLU A 775 36.08 14.76 -1.00
C GLU A 775 34.67 14.58 -1.58
N LYS A 776 33.81 15.59 -1.39
CA LYS A 776 32.42 15.58 -1.86
C LYS A 776 31.94 16.93 -2.34
N GLU A 777 31.06 16.90 -3.33
CA GLU A 777 30.37 18.07 -3.85
C GLU A 777 29.06 18.27 -3.06
N ILE A 778 28.82 19.51 -2.62
CA ILE A 778 27.56 19.91 -1.99
C ILE A 778 27.09 21.19 -2.67
N GLY A 779 25.98 21.09 -3.41
CA GLY A 779 25.57 22.15 -4.33
C GLY A 779 26.64 22.35 -5.41
N GLU A 780 27.07 23.59 -5.62
CA GLU A 780 28.08 23.94 -6.63
C GLU A 780 29.52 23.92 -6.09
N TYR A 781 29.72 23.53 -4.83
CA TYR A 781 31.01 23.64 -4.16
C TYR A 781 31.58 22.27 -3.78
N THR A 782 32.89 22.13 -3.94
CA THR A 782 33.63 20.94 -3.50
C THR A 782 34.23 21.12 -2.11
N TYR A 783 34.04 20.12 -1.28
CA TYR A 783 34.44 20.09 0.12
C TYR A 783 35.36 18.91 0.41
N VAL A 784 36.42 19.14 1.20
CA VAL A 784 37.27 18.07 1.75
C VAL A 784 36.99 17.93 3.23
N PHE A 785 36.50 16.75 3.63
CA PHE A 785 36.23 16.41 5.02
C PHE A 785 37.40 15.61 5.59
N ASP A 786 38.11 16.16 6.57
CA ASP A 786 39.12 15.46 7.35
C ASP A 786 38.44 14.88 8.61
N LEU A 787 38.14 13.59 8.56
CA LEU A 787 37.37 12.87 9.59
C LEU A 787 38.17 12.68 10.88
N GLN A 788 39.50 12.71 10.80
CA GLN A 788 40.39 12.59 11.95
C GLN A 788 40.56 13.93 12.67
N LYS A 789 40.82 15.01 11.91
CA LYS A 789 40.95 16.36 12.47
C LYS A 789 39.60 17.01 12.77
N LYS A 790 38.51 16.40 12.31
CA LYS A 790 37.14 16.92 12.40
C LYS A 790 37.05 18.33 11.80
N LEU A 791 37.54 18.46 10.57
CA LEU A 791 37.50 19.70 9.78
C LEU A 791 36.87 19.48 8.40
N GLN A 792 36.20 20.51 7.88
CA GLN A 792 35.72 20.62 6.51
C GLN A 792 36.39 21.81 5.86
N LEU A 793 37.03 21.60 4.70
CA LEU A 793 37.65 22.64 3.86
C LEU A 793 36.80 22.87 2.64
N ASN A 794 36.37 24.11 2.40
CA ASN A 794 35.76 24.51 1.12
C ASN A 794 36.89 24.79 0.11
N LYS A 795 36.97 24.03 -0.99
CA LYS A 795 38.06 24.18 -1.99
C LYS A 795 37.95 25.47 -2.81
N HIS A 796 36.75 26.05 -2.89
CA HIS A 796 36.51 27.30 -3.59
C HIS A 796 36.93 28.52 -2.76
N SER A 797 36.51 28.60 -1.49
CA SER A 797 36.81 29.76 -0.62
C SER A 797 38.06 29.62 0.23
N GLY A 798 38.64 28.42 0.32
CA GLY A 798 39.74 28.09 1.24
C GLY A 798 39.35 28.08 2.71
N THR A 799 38.07 28.27 3.03
CA THR A 799 37.59 28.34 4.42
C THR A 799 37.55 26.96 5.05
N SER A 800 38.13 26.84 6.25
CA SER A 800 38.07 25.62 7.07
C SER A 800 37.10 25.80 8.24
N ARG A 801 36.19 24.85 8.44
CA ARG A 801 35.20 24.84 9.51
C ARG A 801 35.28 23.55 10.32
N LYS A 802 34.95 23.61 11.61
CA LYS A 802 34.86 22.41 12.47
C LYS A 802 33.67 21.58 12.05
N ILE A 803 33.85 20.26 12.06
CA ILE A 803 32.74 19.31 11.95
C ILE A 803 32.63 18.48 13.24
N ARG A 804 31.49 17.86 13.48
CA ARG A 804 31.31 16.86 14.54
C ARG A 804 30.47 15.70 14.04
N PRO A 805 30.72 14.48 14.52
CA PRO A 805 29.95 13.31 14.14
C PRO A 805 28.51 13.41 14.68
N PRO A 806 27.60 12.56 14.16
CA PRO A 806 26.28 12.36 14.72
C PRO A 806 26.33 12.12 16.23
N MET A 807 25.35 12.65 16.95
CA MET A 807 25.13 12.36 18.36
C MET A 807 24.60 10.92 18.48
N ARG A 808 25.51 9.96 18.67
CA ARG A 808 25.17 8.54 18.85
C ARG A 808 24.35 8.39 20.15
N ARG A 809 23.22 7.69 20.07
CA ARG A 809 22.41 7.31 21.25
C ARG A 809 23.08 6.17 22.00
#